data_AF-A0A1G7KI11-F1
#
_entry.id   AF-A0A1G7KI11-F1
#
_cell.length_a   1.000
_cell.length_b   1.000
_cell.length_c   1.000
_cell.angle_alpha   90.00
_cell.angle_beta   90.00
_cell.angle_gamma   90.00
#
_symmetry.space_group_name_H-M   'P 1'
#
loop_
_entity.id
_entity.type
_entity.pdbx_description
1 polymer ?
#
loop_
_entity_poly.entity_id
_entity_poly.type
_entity_poly.pdbx_seq_one_letter_code
_entity_poly.pdbx_strand_id
1 'polypeptide(L)'
;MTAGPDMPYAAIGPPATVRLVSCLGVELDLEMLPHFLRHYAEIGIAPEAMHFSLHAETAQSPRLAEAERILAEFGAAEPARWIDTYTSDAMWEERRRLQRAVAAPGDWIVNSDIDEHYLFPAPLAEVIAHCDKVGANCVQGVQIDRFAPEGALAAVAPEPALAEQFPVSGEASFHVFRAGKHYGISGTTKLMLHRAEVLPRRGGHNPEGLTANSRQAESDGPRFLLGRPLHTLPRLADPAFRFAFPFQSLHFKWTASRLPTVARRVETPGSSPAEAENGEKVQAYLTEHGRMPLDKVVLRGAKAPDTAGWRDTMRDFREKTAPAEAAPAESAPDPAPLLLSCIGVDGPCDGDLPLLRHWLDHYAKLGIPAARVHVILNAEIAGSPNLARARATLAAAGCAAPELWIGPYTSGEMWRRRRALQRLVAGPQDWIVNADADEFHDYPAPLAEVIALCTERGARHVQGPFVDRVAGDGTLRAVAPDTPLQEQFPRAVEAGLSIGKRPGVDDATGTVKLMLHRADILPSLGGHAAEGAPPETGLYGLPLMRFPRIKSPGWRASLPFRVHHFKWTAGLKARLEARRAAPGASPAGSLYGGRIIEGLARGDGRLPLDAIAPAPERDAAQDWRPRIDELARLGETLRPARARAGRLRAARGSLAAHTAQGWRVRQLTFGSGAGRFHAHSYYDIPVLTRDARRVAAHRMGFEGRWMTPDDPVEIGLVDVERGGFAPIGTSRAWSWQQGPMAQWLPDDRHLVWNDRQRDGATPAPEGDAFVARLHDTGTGTTRTLPRPVYALTPSGTGALSLNMARLDHARPGYGYTGGRGAKIGSNACADDGVWYMDLAEGGAPPRLVLSLARAAEFLAERLPEPERAAHRAGRHAYWFNHAKVSPDGRRFTVKLRWRGAGFEGGWTGLQGVSLTCGLDGEDLALVARGTSHVMWHDAERLYFWHQAENAFVTMRDAVPEAEDREEPFPDLITGNVHIRHIPDAPHLAVYDTPYAEEIDVILLDQKSGDTTRLARFGGHAPPKGAFRCDLHPVPSPDGGRIIVTSLSDGGRQLYVLEKAAA
;
A
#
# COMPACT_ATOMS: atom_id res chain seq x y z
N MET A 1 -54.55 19.94 -9.80
CA MET A 1 -55.08 18.56 -9.73
C MET A 1 -54.09 17.73 -10.54
N THR A 2 -53.28 16.80 -10.04
CA THR A 2 -53.38 15.84 -8.92
C THR A 2 -51.98 15.50 -8.37
N ALA A 3 -51.85 15.32 -7.05
CA ALA A 3 -50.74 14.68 -6.31
C ALA A 3 -50.66 13.16 -6.62
N GLY A 4 -49.63 12.35 -6.31
CA GLY A 4 -48.41 12.41 -5.47
C GLY A 4 -47.48 11.23 -5.85
N PRO A 5 -46.61 10.63 -4.98
CA PRO A 5 -46.62 10.65 -3.51
C PRO A 5 -45.33 11.12 -2.83
N ASP A 6 -45.54 11.57 -1.59
CA ASP A 6 -44.57 11.93 -0.56
C ASP A 6 -43.66 10.75 -0.14
N MET A 7 -42.35 11.02 -0.09
CA MET A 7 -41.41 10.25 0.72
C MET A 7 -41.41 10.84 2.14
N PRO A 8 -41.55 10.02 3.20
CA PRO A 8 -41.56 10.53 4.56
C PRO A 8 -40.18 11.11 4.91
N TYR A 9 -40.11 12.43 5.11
CA TYR A 9 -39.02 13.02 5.88
C TYR A 9 -39.05 12.39 7.28
N ALA A 10 -38.07 11.53 7.55
CA ALA A 10 -37.80 11.05 8.89
C ALA A 10 -37.72 12.26 9.83
N ALA A 11 -38.40 12.15 10.98
CA ALA A 11 -38.39 13.15 12.02
C ALA A 11 -36.97 13.66 12.29
N ILE A 12 -36.79 14.98 12.25
CA ILE A 12 -35.55 15.63 12.66
C ILE A 12 -35.34 15.27 14.13
N GLY A 13 -34.40 14.37 14.39
CA GLY A 13 -33.93 14.08 15.74
C GLY A 13 -33.37 15.35 16.41
N PRO A 14 -33.03 15.30 17.70
CA PRO A 14 -32.40 16.43 18.39
C PRO A 14 -31.19 16.93 17.59
N PRO A 15 -30.87 18.24 17.64
CA PRO A 15 -29.74 18.81 16.91
C PRO A 15 -28.46 18.01 17.20
N ALA A 16 -27.72 17.69 16.15
CA ALA A 16 -26.50 16.89 16.26
C ALA A 16 -25.52 17.54 17.26
N THR A 17 -25.13 16.80 18.30
CA THR A 17 -24.20 17.31 19.32
C THR A 17 -22.77 17.15 18.82
N VAL A 18 -21.92 18.16 19.08
CA VAL A 18 -20.48 18.08 18.80
C VAL A 18 -19.74 17.72 20.06
N ARG A 19 -18.91 16.67 20.02
CA ARG A 19 -18.08 16.22 21.12
C ARG A 19 -16.61 16.34 20.77
N LEU A 20 -15.80 16.79 21.71
CA LEU A 20 -14.34 16.75 21.60
C LEU A 20 -13.82 15.49 22.29
N VAL A 21 -12.98 14.73 21.61
CA VAL A 21 -12.31 13.55 22.18
C VAL A 21 -10.80 13.74 22.05
N SER A 22 -10.09 13.67 23.17
CA SER A 22 -8.62 13.81 23.22
C SER A 22 -7.96 12.89 24.24
N CYS A 23 -6.66 12.64 24.05
CA CYS A 23 -5.80 11.95 25.01
C CYS A 23 -4.69 12.91 25.44
N LEU A 24 -4.43 13.01 26.75
CA LEU A 24 -3.42 13.88 27.33
C LEU A 24 -2.36 13.06 28.06
N GLY A 25 -1.10 13.16 27.66
CA GLY A 25 0.03 12.67 28.47
C GLY A 25 0.40 13.71 29.53
N VAL A 26 0.03 13.48 30.78
CA VAL A 26 0.12 14.51 31.84
C VAL A 26 1.56 14.91 32.16
N GLU A 27 2.54 14.05 31.89
CA GLU A 27 3.95 14.33 32.16
C GLU A 27 4.59 15.30 31.16
N LEU A 28 4.10 15.37 29.92
CA LEU A 28 4.77 16.09 28.83
C LEU A 28 3.98 17.28 28.29
N ASP A 29 2.64 17.23 28.39
CA ASP A 29 1.77 18.15 27.65
C ASP A 29 0.74 18.89 28.52
N LEU A 30 0.80 18.76 29.85
CA LEU A 30 -0.19 19.35 30.77
C LEU A 30 -0.32 20.87 30.61
N GLU A 31 0.78 21.56 30.34
CA GLU A 31 0.83 23.01 30.17
C GLU A 31 0.02 23.50 28.95
N MET A 32 -0.27 22.61 27.98
CA MET A 32 -1.13 22.91 26.83
C MET A 32 -2.63 22.88 27.18
N LEU A 33 -3.01 22.13 28.22
CA LEU A 33 -4.41 21.81 28.52
C LEU A 33 -5.31 23.05 28.69
N PRO A 34 -4.93 24.10 29.45
CA PRO A 34 -5.78 25.28 29.58
C PRO A 34 -6.01 26.02 28.26
N HIS A 35 -4.99 26.09 27.39
CA HIS A 35 -5.09 26.72 26.08
C HIS A 35 -5.97 25.91 25.12
N PHE A 36 -5.83 24.60 25.15
CA PHE A 36 -6.64 23.66 24.37
C PHE A 36 -8.13 23.78 24.73
N LEU A 37 -8.46 23.77 26.03
CA LEU A 37 -9.82 23.91 26.53
C LEU A 37 -10.46 25.22 26.09
N ARG A 38 -9.76 26.36 26.27
CA ARG A 38 -10.22 27.68 25.82
C ARG A 38 -10.49 27.72 24.32
N HIS A 39 -9.56 27.23 23.50
CA HIS A 39 -9.71 27.20 22.04
C HIS A 39 -10.96 26.43 21.60
N TYR A 40 -11.17 25.23 22.15
CA TYR A 40 -12.32 24.41 21.74
C TYR A 40 -13.66 24.95 22.27
N ALA A 41 -13.67 25.64 23.41
CA ALA A 41 -14.83 26.39 23.88
C ALA A 41 -15.16 27.59 22.97
N GLU A 42 -14.14 28.34 22.55
CA GLU A 42 -14.29 29.51 21.65
C GLU A 42 -14.85 29.12 20.28
N ILE A 43 -14.50 27.94 19.74
CA ILE A 43 -15.08 27.46 18.47
C ILE A 43 -16.48 26.83 18.64
N GLY A 44 -17.02 26.81 19.86
CA GLY A 44 -18.41 26.47 20.16
C GLY A 44 -18.66 25.05 20.68
N ILE A 45 -17.65 24.35 21.21
CA ILE A 45 -17.86 23.07 21.90
C ILE A 45 -18.11 23.34 23.38
N ALA A 46 -19.24 22.88 23.91
CA ALA A 46 -19.57 23.05 25.32
C ALA A 46 -18.54 22.29 26.20
N PRO A 47 -18.10 22.85 27.35
CA PRO A 47 -17.15 22.19 28.25
C PRO A 47 -17.55 20.74 28.59
N GLU A 48 -18.81 20.49 28.93
CA GLU A 48 -19.34 19.16 29.27
C GLU A 48 -19.33 18.16 28.10
N ALA A 49 -19.12 18.65 26.87
CA ALA A 49 -18.95 17.84 25.67
C ALA A 49 -17.47 17.56 25.33
N MET A 50 -16.53 17.96 26.19
CA MET A 50 -15.10 17.69 26.05
C MET A 50 -14.67 16.49 26.91
N HIS A 51 -14.25 15.42 26.24
CA HIS A 51 -13.94 14.12 26.84
C HIS A 51 -12.45 13.82 26.71
N PHE A 52 -11.82 13.45 27.82
CA PHE A 52 -10.38 13.21 27.89
C PHE A 52 -10.06 11.82 28.44
N SER A 53 -9.01 11.21 27.87
CA SER A 53 -8.28 10.12 28.52
C SER A 53 -6.93 10.65 29.00
N LEU A 54 -6.73 10.66 30.32
CA LEU A 54 -5.50 11.13 30.96
C LEU A 54 -4.52 9.96 31.12
N HIS A 55 -3.39 10.06 30.42
CA HIS A 55 -2.32 9.08 30.47
C HIS A 55 -1.26 9.48 31.51
N ALA A 56 -0.93 8.54 32.39
CA ALA A 56 0.22 8.60 33.30
C ALA A 56 0.81 7.19 33.46
N GLU A 57 2.11 7.09 33.75
CA GLU A 57 2.74 5.78 33.99
C GLU A 57 2.32 5.16 35.32
N THR A 58 1.93 6.00 36.29
CA THR A 58 1.54 5.56 37.62
C THR A 58 0.27 6.29 38.08
N ALA A 59 -0.55 5.60 38.87
CA ALA A 59 -1.77 6.17 39.42
C ALA A 59 -1.50 7.26 40.47
N GLN A 60 -0.25 7.37 40.96
CA GLN A 60 0.17 8.33 41.98
C GLN A 60 0.81 9.61 41.40
N SER A 61 0.77 9.82 40.07
CA SER A 61 1.34 11.03 39.48
C SER A 61 0.61 12.29 40.01
N PRO A 62 1.33 13.27 40.60
CA PRO A 62 0.73 14.53 41.02
C PRO A 62 0.21 15.35 39.82
N ARG A 63 0.77 15.13 38.62
CA ARG A 63 0.33 15.80 37.39
C ARG A 63 -0.99 15.26 36.88
N LEU A 64 -1.33 14.00 37.20
CA LEU A 64 -2.64 13.43 36.92
C LEU A 64 -3.74 14.15 37.72
N ALA A 65 -3.52 14.32 39.03
CA ALA A 65 -4.46 15.04 39.89
C ALA A 65 -4.63 16.51 39.47
N GLU A 66 -3.54 17.16 39.03
CA GLU A 66 -3.60 18.53 38.52
C GLU A 66 -4.40 18.63 37.21
N ALA A 67 -4.24 17.68 36.28
CA ALA A 67 -5.03 17.64 35.05
C ALA A 67 -6.54 17.49 35.34
N GLU A 68 -6.90 16.62 36.30
CA GLU A 68 -8.29 16.44 36.74
C GLU A 68 -8.86 17.72 37.35
N ARG A 69 -8.06 18.43 38.17
CA ARG A 69 -8.44 19.72 38.74
C ARG A 69 -8.71 20.77 37.66
N ILE A 70 -7.82 20.90 36.67
CA ILE A 70 -7.97 21.83 35.54
C ILE A 70 -9.24 21.53 34.75
N LEU A 71 -9.49 20.25 34.43
CA LEU A 71 -10.69 19.82 33.70
C LEU A 71 -11.97 20.12 34.49
N ALA A 72 -11.99 19.81 35.79
CA ALA A 72 -13.13 20.07 36.65
C ALA A 72 -13.41 21.57 36.80
N GLU A 73 -12.38 22.41 36.99
CA GLU A 73 -12.51 23.87 37.08
C GLU A 73 -13.02 24.49 35.78
N PHE A 74 -12.66 23.92 34.63
CA PHE A 74 -13.17 24.36 33.32
C PHE A 74 -14.62 23.88 33.05
N GLY A 75 -15.10 22.88 33.78
CA GLY A 75 -16.41 22.25 33.55
C GLY A 75 -16.40 21.16 32.47
N ALA A 76 -15.24 20.56 32.19
CA ALA A 76 -15.13 19.46 31.25
C ALA A 76 -15.78 18.17 31.78
N ALA A 77 -16.06 17.19 30.91
CA ALA A 77 -16.55 15.89 31.33
C ALA A 77 -15.52 15.16 32.20
N GLU A 78 -16.00 14.29 33.10
CA GLU A 78 -15.13 13.49 33.97
C GLU A 78 -14.14 12.67 33.12
N PRO A 79 -12.82 12.86 33.31
CA PRO A 79 -11.83 12.20 32.48
C PRO A 79 -11.69 10.71 32.80
N ALA A 80 -11.40 9.91 31.78
CA ALA A 80 -10.92 8.54 31.99
C ALA A 80 -9.44 8.56 32.38
N ARG A 81 -9.05 7.69 33.32
CA ARG A 81 -7.63 7.44 33.63
C ARG A 81 -7.10 6.28 32.79
N TRP A 82 -5.98 6.48 32.12
CA TRP A 82 -5.23 5.45 31.41
C TRP A 82 -3.85 5.30 32.05
N ILE A 83 -3.74 4.35 32.98
CA ILE A 83 -2.50 4.06 33.71
C ILE A 83 -1.85 2.82 33.12
N ASP A 84 -0.99 3.03 32.12
CA ASP A 84 -0.31 1.95 31.40
C ASP A 84 0.95 2.48 30.70
N THR A 85 1.72 1.59 30.07
CA THR A 85 2.83 1.95 29.19
C THR A 85 2.28 2.63 27.94
N TYR A 86 2.79 3.84 27.64
CA TYR A 86 2.38 4.56 26.44
C TYR A 86 2.91 3.85 25.19
N THR A 87 2.02 3.52 24.25
CA THR A 87 2.38 3.25 22.86
C THR A 87 1.41 3.98 21.93
N SER A 88 1.83 4.30 20.69
CA SER A 88 0.93 4.94 19.72
C SER A 88 -0.32 4.10 19.45
N ASP A 89 -0.19 2.77 19.38
CA ASP A 89 -1.33 1.88 19.13
C ASP A 89 -2.30 1.86 20.31
N ALA A 90 -1.79 1.76 21.54
CA ALA A 90 -2.61 1.82 22.75
C ALA A 90 -3.33 3.18 22.89
N MET A 91 -2.64 4.29 22.60
CA MET A 91 -3.27 5.62 22.64
C MET A 91 -4.43 5.73 21.63
N TRP A 92 -4.23 5.28 20.39
CA TRP A 92 -5.29 5.33 19.38
C TRP A 92 -6.43 4.35 19.66
N GLU A 93 -6.15 3.21 20.30
CA GLU A 93 -7.17 2.28 20.79
C GLU A 93 -8.00 2.91 21.91
N GLU A 94 -7.34 3.52 22.89
CA GLU A 94 -7.98 4.21 24.00
C GLU A 94 -8.84 5.38 23.53
N ARG A 95 -8.33 6.16 22.56
CA ARG A 95 -9.09 7.24 21.92
C ARG A 95 -10.36 6.75 21.21
N ARG A 96 -10.28 5.63 20.49
CA ARG A 96 -11.47 4.99 19.87
C ARG A 96 -12.41 4.41 20.92
N ARG A 97 -11.88 3.85 22.01
CA ARG A 97 -12.66 3.35 23.15
C ARG A 97 -13.46 4.48 23.79
N LEU A 98 -12.81 5.61 24.08
CA LEU A 98 -13.43 6.80 24.64
C LEU A 98 -14.50 7.36 23.70
N GLN A 99 -14.20 7.52 22.40
CA GLN A 99 -15.19 7.97 21.41
C GLN A 99 -16.44 7.08 21.42
N ARG A 100 -16.29 5.75 21.41
CA ARG A 100 -17.43 4.82 21.46
C ARG A 100 -18.22 4.89 22.76
N ALA A 101 -17.56 5.22 23.87
CA ALA A 101 -18.21 5.33 25.17
C ALA A 101 -19.05 6.61 25.29
N VAL A 102 -18.60 7.70 24.67
CA VAL A 102 -19.22 9.03 24.89
C VAL A 102 -20.12 9.48 23.74
N ALA A 103 -19.95 8.94 22.53
CA ALA A 103 -20.68 9.38 21.34
C ALA A 103 -21.98 8.60 21.12
N ALA A 104 -23.06 9.30 20.79
CA ALA A 104 -24.31 8.70 20.33
C ALA A 104 -24.39 8.69 18.79
N PRO A 105 -25.20 7.79 18.19
CA PRO A 105 -25.48 7.85 16.76
C PRO A 105 -26.00 9.23 16.34
N GLY A 106 -25.39 9.82 15.31
CA GLY A 106 -25.71 11.18 14.86
C GLY A 106 -24.87 12.28 15.48
N ASP A 107 -24.06 12.01 16.50
CA ASP A 107 -23.10 13.00 17.01
C ASP A 107 -21.98 13.25 16.00
N TRP A 108 -21.39 14.45 16.10
CA TRP A 108 -20.15 14.79 15.41
C TRP A 108 -18.99 14.85 16.41
N ILE A 109 -17.84 14.35 15.99
CA ILE A 109 -16.64 14.24 16.80
C ILE A 109 -15.58 15.15 16.22
N VAL A 110 -15.03 15.99 17.09
CA VAL A 110 -13.76 16.68 16.89
C VAL A 110 -12.71 15.85 17.59
N ASN A 111 -11.76 15.32 16.82
CA ASN A 111 -10.73 14.43 17.34
C ASN A 111 -9.38 15.13 17.19
N SER A 112 -8.86 15.68 18.29
CA SER A 112 -7.64 16.51 18.26
C SER A 112 -6.58 15.99 19.21
N ASP A 113 -5.31 16.09 18.81
CA ASP A 113 -4.19 16.00 19.75
C ASP A 113 -4.08 17.31 20.54
N ILE A 114 -3.50 17.27 21.75
CA ILE A 114 -3.49 18.42 22.67
C ILE A 114 -2.67 19.61 22.14
N ASP A 115 -1.72 19.35 21.24
CA ASP A 115 -0.90 20.34 20.54
C ASP A 115 -1.53 20.81 19.21
N GLU A 116 -2.79 20.46 18.94
CA GLU A 116 -3.51 20.81 17.73
C GLU A 116 -4.76 21.67 18.00
N HIS A 117 -4.80 22.86 17.40
CA HIS A 117 -5.93 23.77 17.47
C HIS A 117 -6.58 23.89 16.09
N TYR A 118 -7.81 23.36 15.96
CA TYR A 118 -8.53 23.32 14.69
C TYR A 118 -9.21 24.65 14.38
N LEU A 119 -9.00 25.12 13.14
CA LEU A 119 -9.63 26.28 12.55
C LEU A 119 -10.60 25.84 11.46
N PHE A 120 -11.86 26.18 11.66
CA PHE A 120 -12.93 25.99 10.69
C PHE A 120 -13.22 27.33 10.00
N PRO A 121 -13.61 27.31 8.71
CA PRO A 121 -13.87 28.54 7.96
C PRO A 121 -15.19 29.24 8.34
N ALA A 122 -16.02 28.58 9.15
CA ALA A 122 -17.31 29.03 9.65
C ALA A 122 -17.60 28.34 11.00
N PRO A 123 -18.60 28.80 11.78
CA PRO A 123 -19.02 28.11 13.00
C PRO A 123 -19.29 26.62 12.78
N LEU A 124 -18.96 25.76 13.76
CA LEU A 124 -19.06 24.30 13.63
C LEU A 124 -20.45 23.82 13.18
N ALA A 125 -21.52 24.42 13.72
CA ALA A 125 -22.90 24.12 13.33
C ALA A 125 -23.16 24.37 11.82
N GLU A 126 -22.55 25.40 11.26
CA GLU A 126 -22.67 25.76 9.84
C GLU A 126 -21.88 24.78 8.95
N VAL A 127 -20.69 24.37 9.39
CA VAL A 127 -19.89 23.34 8.71
C VAL A 127 -20.63 22.00 8.70
N ILE A 128 -21.21 21.61 9.83
CA ILE A 128 -21.99 20.37 10.00
C ILE A 128 -23.23 20.39 9.10
N ALA A 129 -24.02 21.47 9.15
CA ALA A 129 -25.20 21.60 8.31
C ALA A 129 -24.86 21.51 6.81
N HIS A 130 -23.70 22.06 6.41
CA HIS A 130 -23.23 21.91 5.04
C HIS A 130 -22.80 20.47 4.73
N CYS A 131 -22.06 19.80 5.62
CA CYS A 131 -21.69 18.39 5.45
C CYS A 131 -22.92 17.52 5.25
N ASP A 132 -23.96 17.71 6.06
CA ASP A 132 -25.23 16.99 5.96
C ASP A 132 -25.91 17.25 4.61
N LYS A 133 -25.95 18.50 4.17
CA LYS A 133 -26.49 18.89 2.85
C LYS A 133 -25.79 18.17 1.68
N VAL A 134 -24.48 17.94 1.77
CA VAL A 134 -23.69 17.31 0.69
C VAL A 134 -23.37 15.84 0.94
N GLY A 135 -24.02 15.22 1.95
CA GLY A 135 -23.84 13.82 2.32
C GLY A 135 -22.43 13.46 2.83
N ALA A 136 -21.64 14.44 3.28
CA ALA A 136 -20.34 14.18 3.91
C ALA A 136 -20.50 13.77 5.37
N ASN A 137 -19.69 12.81 5.81
CA ASN A 137 -19.61 12.39 7.21
C ASN A 137 -18.21 12.61 7.81
N CYS A 138 -17.26 13.20 7.07
CA CYS A 138 -15.97 13.61 7.63
C CYS A 138 -15.32 14.78 6.88
N VAL A 139 -14.47 15.53 7.58
CA VAL A 139 -13.75 16.71 7.10
C VAL A 139 -12.27 16.52 7.39
N GLN A 140 -11.43 16.76 6.38
CA GLN A 140 -9.99 16.83 6.54
C GLN A 140 -9.49 18.26 6.36
N GLY A 141 -8.46 18.62 7.12
CA GLY A 141 -7.71 19.86 6.93
C GLY A 141 -6.22 19.65 6.83
N VAL A 142 -5.52 20.77 6.62
CA VAL A 142 -4.06 20.81 6.51
C VAL A 142 -3.43 21.23 7.83
N GLN A 143 -2.33 20.59 8.18
CA GLN A 143 -1.57 20.92 9.37
C GLN A 143 -0.60 22.07 9.08
N ILE A 144 -0.65 23.12 9.91
CA ILE A 144 0.20 24.31 9.83
C ILE A 144 1.00 24.43 11.12
N ASP A 145 2.33 24.37 11.04
CA ASP A 145 3.20 24.43 12.20
C ASP A 145 3.29 25.86 12.78
N ARG A 146 3.36 25.96 14.11
CA ARG A 146 3.51 27.22 14.86
C ARG A 146 4.83 27.23 15.63
N PHE A 147 5.52 28.36 15.60
CA PHE A 147 6.85 28.54 16.19
C PHE A 147 6.92 29.79 17.04
N ALA A 148 7.75 29.74 18.08
CA ALA A 148 8.15 30.91 18.84
C ALA A 148 9.02 31.83 17.96
N PRO A 149 9.24 33.11 18.35
CA PRO A 149 10.18 33.98 17.67
C PRO A 149 11.54 33.31 17.48
N GLU A 150 12.14 33.53 16.30
CA GLU A 150 13.43 32.93 15.90
C GLU A 150 13.46 31.39 15.86
N GLY A 151 12.29 30.75 16.00
CA GLY A 151 12.13 29.30 16.00
C GLY A 151 12.61 28.60 17.26
N ALA A 152 12.70 29.33 18.39
CA ALA A 152 13.08 28.77 19.68
C ALA A 152 12.10 27.68 20.16
N LEU A 153 12.63 26.66 20.87
CA LEU A 153 11.83 25.66 21.58
C LEU A 153 11.45 26.19 22.96
N ALA A 154 10.52 27.15 22.99
CA ALA A 154 10.10 27.81 24.23
C ALA A 154 9.19 26.92 25.09
N ALA A 155 9.23 27.10 26.41
CA ALA A 155 8.26 26.49 27.32
C ALA A 155 6.88 27.16 27.13
N VAL A 156 5.82 26.40 27.35
CA VAL A 156 4.44 26.91 27.28
C VAL A 156 4.12 27.59 28.60
N ALA A 157 3.80 28.88 28.54
CA ALA A 157 3.32 29.64 29.70
C ALA A 157 1.79 29.55 29.80
N PRO A 158 1.19 29.72 31.00
CA PRO A 158 -0.27 29.76 31.15
C PRO A 158 -0.93 30.94 30.40
N GLU A 159 -0.21 32.05 30.27
CA GLU A 159 -0.62 33.29 29.59
C GLU A 159 0.61 33.92 28.92
N PRO A 160 0.46 34.66 27.79
CA PRO A 160 -0.77 34.92 27.03
C PRO A 160 -1.22 33.71 26.19
N ALA A 161 -2.18 33.84 25.27
CA ALA A 161 -2.65 32.74 24.43
C ALA A 161 -1.51 32.09 23.58
N LEU A 162 -1.62 30.80 23.25
CA LEU A 162 -0.61 30.08 22.44
C LEU A 162 -0.30 30.76 21.10
N ALA A 163 -1.28 31.37 20.46
CA ALA A 163 -1.07 32.09 19.21
C ALA A 163 -0.14 33.30 19.36
N GLU A 164 -0.08 33.92 20.54
CA GLU A 164 0.82 35.02 20.88
C GLU A 164 2.20 34.53 21.33
N GLN A 165 2.25 33.42 22.05
CA GLN A 165 3.50 32.76 22.44
C GLN A 165 4.25 32.18 21.22
N PHE A 166 3.50 31.66 20.23
CA PHE A 166 4.01 31.03 19.01
C PHE A 166 3.44 31.74 17.77
N PRO A 167 3.83 33.00 17.51
CA PRO A 167 3.22 33.86 16.50
C PRO A 167 3.62 33.50 15.07
N VAL A 168 4.73 32.78 14.88
CA VAL A 168 5.25 32.44 13.56
C VAL A 168 4.50 31.21 13.03
N SER A 169 3.97 31.29 11.81
CA SER A 169 3.27 30.20 11.14
C SER A 169 4.06 29.75 9.92
N GLY A 170 4.18 28.43 9.71
CA GLY A 170 4.89 27.89 8.56
C GLY A 170 4.73 26.38 8.39
N GLU A 171 5.47 25.82 7.43
CA GLU A 171 5.48 24.39 7.11
C GLU A 171 6.89 23.83 7.35
N ALA A 172 7.09 23.16 8.49
CA ALA A 172 8.33 22.44 8.76
C ALA A 172 8.15 20.93 8.53
N SER A 173 7.03 20.37 8.99
CA SER A 173 6.76 18.93 9.02
C SER A 173 6.88 18.27 7.64
N PHE A 174 6.46 18.94 6.57
CA PHE A 174 6.64 18.45 5.20
C PHE A 174 7.90 18.97 4.50
N HIS A 175 8.17 20.28 4.56
CA HIS A 175 9.20 20.91 3.72
C HIS A 175 10.62 20.85 4.28
N VAL A 176 10.78 20.72 5.61
CA VAL A 176 12.08 20.51 6.26
C VAL A 176 12.42 19.01 6.30
N PHE A 177 11.50 18.19 6.82
CA PHE A 177 11.78 16.76 7.08
C PHE A 177 11.52 15.83 5.88
N ARG A 178 10.78 16.30 4.87
CA ARG A 178 10.46 15.61 3.60
C ARG A 178 9.78 14.25 3.77
N ALA A 179 9.26 13.72 2.66
CA ALA A 179 8.78 12.34 2.63
C ALA A 179 9.95 11.36 2.84
N GLY A 180 9.73 10.38 3.69
CA GLY A 180 10.58 9.25 3.97
C GLY A 180 10.16 7.98 3.22
N LYS A 181 10.79 6.85 3.57
CA LYS A 181 10.39 5.52 3.04
C LYS A 181 9.00 5.12 3.55
N HIS A 182 8.65 5.55 4.76
CA HIS A 182 7.39 5.20 5.44
C HIS A 182 6.53 6.42 5.83
N TYR A 183 7.08 7.64 5.77
CA TYR A 183 6.39 8.90 6.07
C TYR A 183 6.17 9.74 4.80
N GLY A 184 5.01 10.37 4.62
CA GLY A 184 4.69 11.11 3.39
C GLY A 184 3.67 12.24 3.62
N ILE A 185 3.25 12.89 2.54
CA ILE A 185 2.38 14.08 2.61
C ILE A 185 1.04 13.84 3.31
N SER A 186 0.55 12.59 3.33
CA SER A 186 -0.64 12.20 4.09
C SER A 186 -0.51 12.44 5.59
N GLY A 187 0.71 12.36 6.13
CA GLY A 187 1.02 12.65 7.54
C GLY A 187 0.96 14.13 7.90
N THR A 188 0.55 15.00 6.97
CA THR A 188 0.38 16.45 7.18
C THR A 188 -1.06 16.92 6.96
N THR A 189 -1.98 15.97 6.92
CA THR A 189 -3.44 16.19 6.87
C THR A 189 -4.06 15.69 8.15
N LYS A 190 -5.17 16.28 8.62
CA LYS A 190 -5.84 15.84 9.85
C LYS A 190 -7.32 15.61 9.63
N LEU A 191 -7.86 14.53 10.19
CA LEU A 191 -9.30 14.26 10.23
C LEU A 191 -9.92 15.10 11.34
N MET A 192 -10.30 16.34 11.01
CA MET A 192 -10.64 17.36 12.01
C MET A 192 -12.03 17.20 12.62
N LEU A 193 -12.99 16.72 11.81
CA LEU A 193 -14.40 16.63 12.19
C LEU A 193 -15.02 15.43 11.47
N HIS A 194 -15.72 14.55 12.18
CA HIS A 194 -16.34 13.37 11.58
C HIS A 194 -17.55 12.86 12.37
N ARG A 195 -18.45 12.11 11.74
CA ARG A 195 -19.58 11.47 12.44
C ARG A 195 -19.08 10.43 13.45
N ALA A 196 -19.88 10.18 14.49
CA ALA A 196 -19.57 9.25 15.58
C ALA A 196 -19.19 7.84 15.09
N GLU A 197 -19.84 7.34 14.03
CA GLU A 197 -19.58 6.04 13.42
C GLU A 197 -18.27 5.98 12.61
N VAL A 198 -17.72 7.13 12.23
CA VAL A 198 -16.42 7.21 11.55
C VAL A 198 -15.33 7.18 12.62
N LEU A 199 -14.50 6.15 12.61
CA LEU A 199 -13.39 6.01 13.55
C LEU A 199 -12.07 6.46 12.91
N PRO A 200 -11.19 7.17 13.62
CA PRO A 200 -9.86 7.52 13.11
C PRO A 200 -8.92 6.30 13.07
N ARG A 201 -8.13 6.18 11.99
CA ARG A 201 -6.97 5.25 11.94
C ARG A 201 -5.82 5.78 12.80
N ARG A 202 -4.84 4.91 13.02
CA ARG A 202 -3.53 5.28 13.55
C ARG A 202 -2.98 6.53 12.85
N GLY A 203 -2.56 7.51 13.65
CA GLY A 203 -2.04 8.82 13.23
C GLY A 203 -3.09 9.92 13.06
N GLY A 204 -4.40 9.60 13.10
CA GLY A 204 -5.47 10.61 13.06
C GLY A 204 -5.62 11.35 11.71
N HIS A 205 -4.86 10.94 10.71
CA HIS A 205 -4.85 11.59 9.39
C HIS A 205 -6.02 11.14 8.53
N ASN A 206 -6.47 9.88 8.65
CA ASN A 206 -7.51 9.27 7.82
C ASN A 206 -8.46 8.40 8.66
N PRO A 207 -9.71 8.19 8.21
CA PRO A 207 -10.65 7.29 8.88
C PRO A 207 -10.36 5.80 8.61
N GLU A 208 -10.86 4.92 9.47
CA GLU A 208 -10.96 3.48 9.25
C GLU A 208 -11.86 3.19 8.03
N GLY A 209 -11.68 2.02 7.40
CA GLY A 209 -12.44 1.68 6.19
C GLY A 209 -12.02 2.39 4.89
N LEU A 210 -11.02 3.29 4.91
CA LEU A 210 -10.52 3.93 3.69
C LEU A 210 -9.80 2.94 2.74
N THR A 211 -10.33 2.75 1.52
CA THR A 211 -9.73 1.94 0.44
C THR A 211 -9.04 2.81 -0.62
N ALA A 212 -8.20 2.21 -1.47
CA ALA A 212 -7.47 2.92 -2.54
C ALA A 212 -8.38 3.58 -3.60
N ASN A 213 -9.64 3.14 -3.71
CA ASN A 213 -10.67 3.67 -4.61
C ASN A 213 -11.85 4.24 -3.83
N SER A 214 -11.59 5.15 -2.88
CA SER A 214 -12.61 5.83 -2.06
C SER A 214 -13.62 6.70 -2.84
N ARG A 215 -13.60 6.68 -4.19
CA ARG A 215 -14.70 7.17 -5.03
C ARG A 215 -15.95 6.27 -4.96
N GLN A 216 -15.83 5.04 -4.47
CA GLN A 216 -16.91 4.06 -4.35
C GLN A 216 -16.96 3.46 -2.93
N ALA A 217 -16.88 4.31 -1.90
CA ALA A 217 -17.22 3.83 -0.56
C ALA A 217 -18.68 3.33 -0.58
N GLU A 218 -18.92 2.14 -0.01
CA GLU A 218 -20.28 1.61 0.22
C GLU A 218 -21.15 2.65 0.96
N SER A 219 -22.47 2.48 0.98
CA SER A 219 -23.42 3.45 1.58
C SER A 219 -23.07 3.87 3.02
N ASP A 220 -22.24 3.07 3.72
CA ASP A 220 -21.92 3.20 5.14
C ASP A 220 -20.45 3.61 5.41
N GLY A 221 -19.65 3.93 4.38
CA GLY A 221 -18.22 4.28 4.51
C GLY A 221 -17.90 5.78 4.70
N PRO A 222 -16.60 6.16 4.84
CA PRO A 222 -16.19 7.56 4.97
C PRO A 222 -16.39 8.36 3.68
N ARG A 223 -17.10 9.48 3.79
CA ARG A 223 -17.46 10.44 2.74
C ARG A 223 -16.92 11.82 3.10
N PHE A 224 -15.79 12.16 2.50
CA PHE A 224 -15.06 13.40 2.80
C PHE A 224 -15.81 14.64 2.32
N LEU A 225 -15.66 15.75 3.05
CA LEU A 225 -16.17 17.05 2.64
C LEU A 225 -15.60 17.52 1.29
N LEU A 226 -14.37 17.13 0.98
CA LEU A 226 -13.71 17.36 -0.31
C LEU A 226 -14.16 16.38 -1.42
N GLY A 227 -14.94 15.35 -1.07
CA GLY A 227 -15.31 14.23 -1.95
C GLY A 227 -14.26 13.13 -2.10
N ARG A 228 -13.04 13.33 -1.59
CA ARG A 228 -11.93 12.37 -1.58
C ARG A 228 -10.95 12.69 -0.44
N PRO A 229 -9.99 11.81 -0.10
CA PRO A 229 -8.97 12.13 0.90
C PRO A 229 -8.09 13.29 0.43
N LEU A 230 -7.81 14.26 1.31
CA LEU A 230 -7.09 15.49 0.99
C LEU A 230 -5.68 15.25 0.45
N HIS A 231 -5.00 14.21 0.95
CA HIS A 231 -3.67 13.81 0.49
C HIS A 231 -3.60 13.33 -0.96
N THR A 232 -4.75 13.08 -1.59
CA THR A 232 -4.82 12.71 -3.02
C THR A 232 -4.78 13.93 -3.95
N LEU A 233 -4.91 15.16 -3.42
CA LEU A 233 -4.77 16.37 -4.22
C LEU A 233 -3.30 16.63 -4.55
N PRO A 234 -2.90 16.68 -5.83
CA PRO A 234 -1.51 17.00 -6.20
C PRO A 234 -1.07 18.37 -5.66
N ARG A 235 -1.99 19.33 -5.59
CA ARG A 235 -1.75 20.68 -5.06
C ARG A 235 -1.47 20.71 -3.55
N LEU A 236 -1.68 19.62 -2.81
CA LEU A 236 -1.41 19.61 -1.37
C LEU A 236 0.07 19.86 -1.05
N ALA A 237 0.99 19.57 -1.97
CA ALA A 237 2.42 19.82 -1.78
C ALA A 237 2.80 21.31 -1.87
N ASP A 238 1.90 22.16 -2.39
CA ASP A 238 2.10 23.60 -2.55
C ASP A 238 1.80 24.35 -1.24
N PRO A 239 2.79 25.00 -0.60
CA PRO A 239 2.57 25.79 0.61
C PRO A 239 1.50 26.88 0.45
N ALA A 240 1.41 27.52 -0.72
CA ALA A 240 0.43 28.58 -0.95
C ALA A 240 -1.00 28.00 -0.91
N PHE A 241 -1.19 26.82 -1.50
CA PHE A 241 -2.45 26.09 -1.39
C PHE A 241 -2.76 25.72 0.06
N ARG A 242 -1.78 25.19 0.80
CA ARG A 242 -1.96 24.81 2.21
C ARG A 242 -2.35 26.01 3.07
N PHE A 243 -1.63 27.12 2.98
CA PHE A 243 -1.93 28.34 3.74
C PHE A 243 -3.28 28.96 3.37
N ALA A 244 -3.76 28.75 2.14
CA ALA A 244 -5.07 29.19 1.68
C ALA A 244 -6.19 28.18 1.94
N PHE A 245 -5.87 26.93 2.31
CA PHE A 245 -6.89 25.89 2.48
C PHE A 245 -7.77 26.23 3.69
N PRO A 246 -9.11 26.17 3.56
CA PRO A 246 -10.01 26.75 4.55
C PRO A 246 -10.11 25.98 5.87
N PHE A 247 -9.72 24.70 5.90
CA PHE A 247 -9.71 23.88 7.12
C PHE A 247 -8.27 23.64 7.57
N GLN A 248 -7.88 24.21 8.71
CA GLN A 248 -6.49 24.20 9.16
C GLN A 248 -6.37 23.64 10.58
N SER A 249 -5.32 22.86 10.82
CA SER A 249 -4.90 22.44 12.15
C SER A 249 -3.63 23.21 12.51
N LEU A 250 -3.75 24.20 13.39
CA LEU A 250 -2.58 24.89 13.94
C LEU A 250 -1.86 23.95 14.92
N HIS A 251 -0.58 23.72 14.70
CA HIS A 251 0.18 22.69 15.39
C HIS A 251 1.29 23.31 16.23
N PHE A 252 1.11 23.29 17.54
CA PHE A 252 1.98 23.91 18.55
C PHE A 252 2.98 22.91 19.13
N LYS A 253 3.55 22.04 18.30
CA LYS A 253 4.49 21.01 18.78
C LYS A 253 5.92 21.49 19.01
N TRP A 254 6.30 22.68 18.54
CA TRP A 254 7.69 23.15 18.54
C TRP A 254 8.03 23.91 19.83
N THR A 255 7.87 23.21 20.95
CA THR A 255 8.08 23.72 22.31
C THR A 255 9.27 23.06 22.99
N ALA A 256 9.59 23.48 24.21
CA ALA A 256 10.63 22.88 25.05
C ALA A 256 10.43 21.37 25.28
N SER A 257 9.18 20.87 25.27
CA SER A 257 8.88 19.44 25.45
C SER A 257 9.12 18.60 24.18
N ARG A 258 9.41 19.22 23.02
CA ARG A 258 9.49 18.50 21.75
C ARG A 258 10.59 17.45 21.71
N LEU A 259 11.80 17.82 22.11
CA LEU A 259 12.95 16.91 22.08
C LEU A 259 12.78 15.74 23.08
N PRO A 260 12.41 15.98 24.35
CA PRO A 260 12.05 14.90 25.29
C PRO A 260 10.95 13.96 24.77
N THR A 261 9.89 14.53 24.17
CA THR A 261 8.77 13.75 23.63
C THR A 261 9.20 12.87 22.47
N VAL A 262 10.04 13.38 21.57
CA VAL A 262 10.54 12.61 20.42
C VAL A 262 11.52 11.53 20.88
N ALA A 263 12.44 11.84 21.80
CA ALA A 263 13.41 10.87 22.33
C ALA A 263 12.69 9.69 23.01
N ARG A 264 11.73 9.97 23.89
CA ARG A 264 10.91 8.93 24.54
C ARG A 264 10.17 8.07 23.52
N ARG A 265 9.64 8.67 22.45
CA ARG A 265 8.94 7.94 21.38
C ARG A 265 9.87 7.06 20.53
N VAL A 266 11.11 7.47 20.31
CA VAL A 266 12.13 6.67 19.59
C VAL A 266 12.56 5.47 20.45
N GLU A 267 12.66 5.65 21.77
CA GLU A 267 13.05 4.59 22.71
C GLU A 267 11.92 3.60 23.04
N THR A 268 10.66 3.97 22.80
CA THR A 268 9.49 3.14 23.10
C THR A 268 9.36 1.96 22.12
N PRO A 269 9.37 0.69 22.60
CA PRO A 269 9.13 -0.48 21.75
C PRO A 269 7.74 -0.45 21.08
N GLY A 270 7.65 -0.79 19.80
CA GLY A 270 6.38 -0.81 19.05
C GLY A 270 6.03 0.46 18.26
N SER A 271 6.95 1.42 18.16
CA SER A 271 6.81 2.55 17.23
C SER A 271 6.72 2.06 15.77
N SER A 272 5.87 2.67 14.95
CA SER A 272 5.78 2.29 13.54
C SER A 272 7.05 2.70 12.80
N PRO A 273 7.41 2.04 11.69
CA PRO A 273 8.52 2.46 10.85
C PRO A 273 8.45 3.93 10.42
N ALA A 274 7.23 4.48 10.23
CA ALA A 274 7.03 5.89 9.88
C ALA A 274 7.29 6.84 11.06
N GLU A 275 6.87 6.46 12.26
CA GLU A 275 7.10 7.23 13.49
C GLU A 275 8.56 7.18 13.93
N ALA A 276 9.20 6.02 13.85
CA ALA A 276 10.64 5.87 14.10
C ALA A 276 11.45 6.71 13.11
N GLU A 277 11.18 6.58 11.80
CA GLU A 277 11.88 7.35 10.76
C GLU A 277 11.71 8.87 10.94
N ASN A 278 10.49 9.34 11.23
CA ASN A 278 10.25 10.76 11.46
C ASN A 278 10.81 11.24 12.81
N GLY A 279 10.72 10.40 13.85
CA GLY A 279 11.25 10.67 15.18
C GLY A 279 12.77 10.83 15.16
N GLU A 280 13.50 9.89 14.57
CA GLU A 280 14.95 9.94 14.40
C GLU A 280 15.38 11.19 13.63
N LYS A 281 14.70 11.53 12.53
CA LYS A 281 14.99 12.75 11.74
C LYS A 281 14.81 14.02 12.56
N VAL A 282 13.69 14.14 13.28
CA VAL A 282 13.40 15.33 14.09
C VAL A 282 14.35 15.42 15.28
N GLN A 283 14.65 14.29 15.93
CA GLN A 283 15.60 14.23 17.04
C GLN A 283 16.99 14.67 16.58
N ALA A 284 17.53 14.05 15.52
CA ALA A 284 18.84 14.41 14.98
C ALA A 284 18.92 15.90 14.61
N TYR A 285 17.90 16.41 13.93
CA TYR A 285 17.84 17.81 13.52
C TYR A 285 17.78 18.79 14.71
N LEU A 286 16.96 18.50 15.73
CA LEU A 286 16.87 19.34 16.92
C LEU A 286 18.10 19.22 17.82
N THR A 287 18.73 18.05 17.90
CA THR A 287 20.01 17.86 18.61
C THR A 287 21.13 18.65 17.94
N GLU A 288 21.16 18.72 16.60
CA GLU A 288 22.15 19.51 15.86
C GLU A 288 21.93 21.02 16.01
N HIS A 289 20.68 21.49 15.91
CA HIS A 289 20.40 22.91 15.78
C HIS A 289 19.93 23.60 17.08
N GLY A 290 19.43 22.85 18.07
CA GLY A 290 18.88 23.38 19.33
C GLY A 290 17.59 24.21 19.21
N ARG A 291 17.13 24.47 17.98
CA ARG A 291 15.94 25.25 17.62
C ARG A 291 15.42 24.82 16.25
N MET A 292 14.31 25.41 15.79
CA MET A 292 13.88 25.33 14.39
C MET A 292 14.41 26.53 13.59
N PRO A 293 15.41 26.38 12.70
CA PRO A 293 15.87 27.50 11.89
C PRO A 293 14.77 27.97 10.92
N LEU A 294 14.20 29.15 11.16
CA LEU A 294 13.07 29.67 10.39
C LEU A 294 13.40 29.93 8.91
N ASP A 295 14.67 30.12 8.56
CA ASP A 295 15.15 30.25 7.17
C ASP A 295 15.02 28.93 6.37
N LYS A 296 14.81 27.81 7.06
CA LYS A 296 14.54 26.49 6.45
C LYS A 296 13.06 26.16 6.35
N VAL A 297 12.22 26.90 7.05
CA VAL A 297 10.76 26.71 7.10
C VAL A 297 10.10 27.54 6.00
N VAL A 298 9.10 27.00 5.31
CA VAL A 298 8.27 27.84 4.44
C VAL A 298 7.31 28.63 5.32
N LEU A 299 7.55 29.92 5.47
CA LEU A 299 6.75 30.79 6.34
C LEU A 299 5.47 31.27 5.63
N ARG A 300 4.40 31.36 6.41
CA ARG A 300 3.15 31.96 5.98
C ARG A 300 3.29 33.49 5.97
N GLY A 301 2.87 34.14 4.87
CA GLY A 301 2.78 35.60 4.81
C GLY A 301 1.73 36.17 5.79
N ALA A 302 1.79 37.48 6.06
CA ALA A 302 0.96 38.14 7.06
C ALA A 302 -0.57 38.12 6.77
N LYS A 303 -0.99 37.73 5.56
CA LYS A 303 -2.40 37.72 5.17
C LYS A 303 -3.10 36.46 5.70
N ALA A 304 -4.17 36.67 6.48
CA ALA A 304 -5.09 35.61 6.89
C ALA A 304 -5.74 34.93 5.65
N PRO A 305 -6.17 33.65 5.75
CA PRO A 305 -6.80 32.97 4.63
C PRO A 305 -8.18 33.58 4.40
N ASP A 306 -8.52 33.86 3.15
CA ASP A 306 -9.90 34.25 2.82
C ASP A 306 -10.79 33.00 2.86
N THR A 307 -11.64 32.92 3.89
CA THR A 307 -12.53 31.78 4.11
C THR A 307 -13.95 32.02 3.63
N ALA A 308 -14.29 33.20 3.10
CA ALA A 308 -15.68 33.54 2.75
C ALA A 308 -16.27 32.62 1.66
N GLY A 309 -15.44 32.15 0.73
CA GLY A 309 -15.81 31.25 -0.37
C GLY A 309 -15.59 29.76 -0.10
N TRP A 310 -15.48 29.32 1.17
CA TRP A 310 -15.06 27.94 1.48
C TRP A 310 -16.01 26.87 0.92
N ARG A 311 -17.33 27.14 0.87
CA ARG A 311 -18.32 26.21 0.30
C ARG A 311 -18.14 26.01 -1.19
N ASP A 312 -17.94 27.10 -1.92
CA ASP A 312 -17.69 27.07 -3.36
C ASP A 312 -16.37 26.35 -3.63
N THR A 313 -15.35 26.60 -2.80
CA THR A 313 -14.07 25.87 -2.84
C THR A 313 -14.27 24.36 -2.65
N MET A 314 -15.06 23.92 -1.67
CA MET A 314 -15.35 22.50 -1.45
C MET A 314 -16.20 21.89 -2.58
N ARG A 315 -17.20 22.63 -3.09
CA ARG A 315 -18.04 22.22 -4.22
C ARG A 315 -17.20 22.02 -5.48
N ASP A 316 -16.34 22.98 -5.81
CA ASP A 316 -15.41 22.91 -6.94
C ASP A 316 -14.54 21.65 -6.90
N PHE A 317 -14.03 21.29 -5.71
CA PHE A 317 -13.22 20.07 -5.55
C PHE A 317 -14.01 18.77 -5.74
N ARG A 318 -15.31 18.78 -5.40
CA ARG A 318 -16.23 17.65 -5.60
C ARG A 318 -16.63 17.50 -7.06
N GLU A 319 -17.06 18.57 -7.71
CA GLU A 319 -17.67 18.55 -9.04
C GLU A 319 -16.66 18.31 -10.18
N LYS A 320 -15.38 18.70 -10.00
CA LYS A 320 -14.30 18.50 -10.99
C LYS A 320 -13.79 17.03 -11.04
N THR A 321 -14.68 16.03 -11.01
CA THR A 321 -14.35 14.58 -11.00
C THR A 321 -14.85 13.74 -12.18
N ALA A 322 -15.58 14.28 -13.16
CA ALA A 322 -15.75 13.64 -14.47
C ALA A 322 -14.60 14.05 -15.43
N PRO A 323 -14.03 13.13 -16.25
CA PRO A 323 -13.20 13.57 -17.36
C PRO A 323 -14.13 14.19 -18.41
N ALA A 324 -14.31 15.50 -18.33
CA ALA A 324 -14.97 16.29 -19.35
C ALA A 324 -13.98 17.35 -19.85
N GLU A 325 -13.92 17.43 -21.17
CA GLU A 325 -13.13 18.35 -21.98
C GLU A 325 -13.07 19.74 -21.37
N ALA A 326 -11.85 20.29 -21.34
CA ALA A 326 -11.65 21.68 -20.96
C ALA A 326 -12.40 22.57 -21.95
N ALA A 327 -13.49 23.18 -21.50
CA ALA A 327 -13.97 24.41 -22.12
C ALA A 327 -12.83 25.45 -21.99
N PRO A 328 -12.50 26.17 -23.08
CA PRO A 328 -11.32 27.00 -23.12
C PRO A 328 -11.48 28.14 -22.13
N ALA A 329 -10.55 28.23 -21.17
CA ALA A 329 -10.31 29.48 -20.50
C ALA A 329 -9.80 30.45 -21.58
N GLU A 330 -10.46 31.59 -21.74
CA GLU A 330 -9.96 32.69 -22.56
C GLU A 330 -8.52 32.97 -22.15
N SER A 331 -7.61 32.68 -23.07
CA SER A 331 -6.18 32.67 -22.85
C SER A 331 -5.64 34.09 -22.75
N ALA A 332 -5.28 34.52 -21.55
CA ALA A 332 -4.02 35.24 -21.47
C ALA A 332 -2.92 34.24 -21.89
N PRO A 333 -2.05 34.56 -22.86
CA PRO A 333 -1.00 33.64 -23.27
C PRO A 333 -0.14 33.30 -22.05
N ASP A 334 0.06 32.00 -21.81
CA ASP A 334 1.04 31.53 -20.83
C ASP A 334 2.38 32.22 -21.12
N PRO A 335 3.08 32.75 -20.10
CA PRO A 335 4.37 33.40 -20.32
C PRO A 335 5.32 32.42 -21.00
N ALA A 336 6.17 32.94 -21.90
CA ALA A 336 7.17 32.13 -22.58
C ALA A 336 7.98 31.27 -21.58
N PRO A 337 8.39 30.05 -21.93
CA PRO A 337 9.10 29.18 -21.00
C PRO A 337 10.45 29.77 -20.58
N LEU A 338 10.94 29.38 -19.40
CA LEU A 338 12.31 29.66 -18.98
C LEU A 338 13.26 28.66 -19.63
N LEU A 339 14.49 29.08 -19.85
CA LEU A 339 15.59 28.22 -20.27
C LEU A 339 16.65 28.16 -19.19
N LEU A 340 16.92 26.96 -18.68
CA LEU A 340 17.95 26.73 -17.68
C LEU A 340 19.09 25.87 -18.24
N SER A 341 20.32 26.32 -17.99
CA SER A 341 21.53 25.57 -18.35
C SER A 341 22.66 25.75 -17.34
N CYS A 342 23.65 24.86 -17.43
CA CYS A 342 24.94 25.01 -16.74
C CYS A 342 26.03 24.70 -17.76
N ILE A 343 26.91 25.67 -18.00
CA ILE A 343 27.88 25.68 -19.09
C ILE A 343 29.29 25.75 -18.48
N GLY A 344 30.10 24.72 -18.75
CA GLY A 344 31.52 24.72 -18.43
C GLY A 344 32.29 25.50 -19.50
N VAL A 345 32.92 26.61 -19.12
CA VAL A 345 33.62 27.50 -20.06
C VAL A 345 35.12 27.19 -20.18
N ASP A 346 35.63 26.38 -19.27
CA ASP A 346 37.03 25.92 -19.25
C ASP A 346 37.11 24.44 -19.62
N GLY A 347 38.28 24.01 -20.10
CA GLY A 347 38.57 22.63 -20.49
C GLY A 347 39.12 22.51 -21.92
N PRO A 348 39.41 21.28 -22.38
CA PRO A 348 39.94 21.04 -23.72
C PRO A 348 39.04 21.66 -24.80
N CYS A 349 39.65 22.41 -25.73
CA CYS A 349 38.95 23.15 -26.80
C CYS A 349 37.92 24.18 -26.30
N ASP A 350 38.26 24.95 -25.25
CA ASP A 350 37.39 25.97 -24.63
C ASP A 350 36.09 25.39 -24.01
N GLY A 351 36.09 24.11 -23.62
CA GLY A 351 34.94 23.47 -23.00
C GLY A 351 33.70 23.49 -23.91
N ASP A 352 32.59 24.02 -23.39
CA ASP A 352 31.34 24.20 -24.15
C ASP A 352 31.13 25.65 -24.64
N LEU A 353 32.07 26.57 -24.39
CA LEU A 353 31.98 27.97 -24.79
C LEU A 353 31.74 28.17 -26.30
N PRO A 354 32.37 27.41 -27.22
CA PRO A 354 32.13 27.55 -28.66
C PRO A 354 30.68 27.31 -29.10
N LEU A 355 29.88 26.60 -28.29
CA LEU A 355 28.47 26.32 -28.58
C LEU A 355 27.54 27.43 -28.07
N LEU A 356 27.99 28.30 -27.17
CA LEU A 356 27.13 29.27 -26.47
C LEU A 356 26.36 30.18 -27.44
N ARG A 357 27.02 30.70 -28.49
CA ARG A 357 26.35 31.59 -29.45
C ARG A 357 25.27 30.86 -30.25
N HIS A 358 25.60 29.68 -30.77
CA HIS A 358 24.65 28.83 -31.49
C HIS A 358 23.46 28.45 -30.61
N TRP A 359 23.72 28.13 -29.34
CA TRP A 359 22.71 27.76 -28.36
C TRP A 359 21.75 28.93 -28.09
N LEU A 360 22.27 30.14 -27.87
CA LEU A 360 21.44 31.34 -27.69
C LEU A 360 20.58 31.63 -28.93
N ASP A 361 21.18 31.58 -30.13
CA ASP A 361 20.47 31.85 -31.39
C ASP A 361 19.38 30.79 -31.64
N HIS A 362 19.62 29.52 -31.28
CA HIS A 362 18.63 28.43 -31.41
C HIS A 362 17.42 28.65 -30.50
N TYR A 363 17.63 28.88 -29.21
CA TYR A 363 16.51 29.03 -28.28
C TYR A 363 15.78 30.37 -28.44
N ALA A 364 16.44 31.41 -28.93
CA ALA A 364 15.78 32.64 -29.38
C ALA A 364 14.81 32.37 -30.55
N LYS A 365 15.22 31.56 -31.54
CA LYS A 365 14.34 31.14 -32.66
C LYS A 365 13.15 30.29 -32.22
N LEU A 366 13.28 29.56 -31.11
CA LEU A 366 12.17 28.82 -30.49
C LEU A 366 11.21 29.72 -29.69
N GLY A 367 11.48 31.03 -29.63
CA GLY A 367 10.61 32.02 -28.98
C GLY A 367 10.88 32.21 -27.49
N ILE A 368 12.05 31.80 -26.98
CA ILE A 368 12.44 32.06 -25.58
C ILE A 368 13.05 33.46 -25.47
N PRO A 369 12.46 34.39 -24.68
CA PRO A 369 13.01 35.72 -24.49
C PRO A 369 14.36 35.66 -23.76
N ALA A 370 15.33 36.47 -24.16
CA ALA A 370 16.66 36.50 -23.55
C ALA A 370 16.61 36.71 -22.03
N ALA A 371 15.71 37.57 -21.54
CA ALA A 371 15.52 37.82 -20.11
C ALA A 371 15.05 36.59 -19.30
N ARG A 372 14.56 35.53 -19.97
CA ARG A 372 14.13 34.26 -19.36
C ARG A 372 15.15 33.13 -19.56
N VAL A 373 16.35 33.47 -20.02
CA VAL A 373 17.49 32.56 -20.12
C VAL A 373 18.36 32.71 -18.86
N HIS A 374 18.43 31.64 -18.07
CA HIS A 374 19.17 31.58 -16.80
C HIS A 374 20.28 30.54 -16.89
N VAL A 375 21.53 30.99 -16.75
CA VAL A 375 22.72 30.16 -16.97
C VAL A 375 23.60 30.15 -15.73
N ILE A 376 24.10 28.96 -15.38
CA ILE A 376 25.22 28.80 -14.45
C ILE A 376 26.49 28.68 -15.28
N LEU A 377 27.44 29.60 -15.11
CA LEU A 377 28.76 29.50 -15.73
C LEU A 377 29.74 28.85 -14.75
N ASN A 378 30.29 27.69 -15.13
CA ASN A 378 31.35 27.03 -14.39
C ASN A 378 32.71 27.29 -15.02
N ALA A 379 33.67 27.69 -14.19
CA ALA A 379 35.07 27.90 -14.54
C ALA A 379 35.97 27.30 -13.45
N GLU A 380 37.19 26.90 -13.81
CA GLU A 380 38.14 26.35 -12.84
C GLU A 380 38.67 27.44 -11.90
N ILE A 381 38.86 28.64 -12.43
CA ILE A 381 39.39 29.80 -11.71
C ILE A 381 38.55 31.05 -11.96
N ALA A 382 38.50 31.95 -10.99
CA ALA A 382 37.73 33.19 -11.09
C ALA A 382 38.24 34.13 -12.21
N GLY A 383 39.53 34.07 -12.54
CA GLY A 383 40.18 34.89 -13.57
C GLY A 383 40.18 34.29 -14.99
N SER A 384 39.38 33.26 -15.27
CA SER A 384 39.36 32.63 -16.60
C SER A 384 38.99 33.63 -17.72
N PRO A 385 39.80 33.76 -18.78
CA PRO A 385 39.44 34.54 -19.97
C PRO A 385 38.15 34.04 -20.63
N ASN A 386 37.91 32.73 -20.60
CA ASN A 386 36.70 32.12 -21.16
C ASN A 386 35.47 32.46 -20.34
N LEU A 387 35.59 32.57 -19.01
CA LEU A 387 34.52 33.08 -18.16
C LEU A 387 34.15 34.53 -18.49
N ALA A 388 35.16 35.39 -18.72
CA ALA A 388 34.91 36.77 -19.14
C ALA A 388 34.21 36.84 -20.50
N ARG A 389 34.66 36.06 -21.49
CA ARG A 389 34.03 35.95 -22.83
C ARG A 389 32.58 35.45 -22.75
N ALA A 390 32.31 34.42 -21.94
CA ALA A 390 30.98 33.88 -21.75
C ALA A 390 30.01 34.91 -21.15
N ARG A 391 30.47 35.64 -20.12
CA ARG A 391 29.68 36.73 -19.50
C ARG A 391 29.38 37.85 -20.49
N ALA A 392 30.37 38.27 -21.28
CA ALA A 392 30.18 39.29 -22.31
C ALA A 392 29.18 38.82 -23.39
N THR A 393 29.24 37.54 -23.78
CA THR A 393 28.32 36.95 -24.77
C THR A 393 26.87 36.94 -24.26
N LEU A 394 26.64 36.50 -23.02
CA LEU A 394 25.32 36.51 -22.39
C LEU A 394 24.77 37.93 -22.23
N ALA A 395 25.61 38.88 -21.80
CA ALA A 395 25.22 40.27 -21.66
C ALA A 395 24.85 40.91 -23.01
N ALA A 396 25.63 40.65 -24.06
CA ALA A 396 25.34 41.13 -25.42
C ALA A 396 24.04 40.54 -25.99
N ALA A 397 23.66 39.34 -25.58
CA ALA A 397 22.39 38.71 -25.94
C ALA A 397 21.20 39.21 -25.10
N GLY A 398 21.43 40.02 -24.05
CA GLY A 398 20.38 40.51 -23.14
C GLY A 398 19.88 39.46 -22.16
N CYS A 399 20.70 38.44 -21.84
CA CYS A 399 20.33 37.40 -20.87
C CYS A 399 20.40 37.89 -19.43
N ALA A 400 19.70 37.18 -18.53
CA ALA A 400 19.85 37.41 -17.09
C ALA A 400 21.31 37.18 -16.64
N ALA A 401 21.72 37.90 -15.60
CA ALA A 401 23.07 37.75 -15.05
C ALA A 401 23.32 36.29 -14.63
N PRO A 402 24.41 35.65 -15.08
CA PRO A 402 24.64 34.24 -14.80
C PRO A 402 25.06 34.01 -13.34
N GLU A 403 24.68 32.87 -12.79
CA GLU A 403 25.28 32.36 -11.54
C GLU A 403 26.70 31.88 -11.84
N LEU A 404 27.67 32.23 -10.98
CA LEU A 404 29.06 31.81 -11.15
C LEU A 404 29.37 30.62 -10.23
N TRP A 405 29.98 29.59 -10.80
CA TRP A 405 30.50 28.44 -10.07
C TRP A 405 31.99 28.28 -10.35
N ILE A 406 32.82 28.74 -9.41
CA ILE A 406 34.28 28.57 -9.50
C ILE A 406 34.67 27.27 -8.80
N GLY A 407 35.32 26.37 -9.53
CA GLY A 407 35.80 25.08 -9.00
C GLY A 407 35.56 23.91 -9.97
N PRO A 408 35.96 22.69 -9.56
CA PRO A 408 35.92 21.51 -10.43
C PRO A 408 34.49 21.11 -10.79
N TYR A 409 34.25 20.84 -12.07
CA TYR A 409 32.95 20.40 -12.55
C TYR A 409 32.64 18.96 -12.13
N THR A 410 31.55 18.76 -11.39
CA THR A 410 30.97 17.42 -11.16
C THR A 410 29.48 17.37 -11.52
N SER A 411 29.01 16.24 -12.05
CA SER A 411 27.61 16.10 -12.46
C SER A 411 26.64 16.22 -11.28
N GLY A 412 27.00 15.74 -10.09
CA GLY A 412 26.18 15.86 -8.89
C GLY A 412 26.00 17.32 -8.45
N GLU A 413 27.09 18.08 -8.42
CA GLU A 413 27.07 19.51 -8.09
C GLU A 413 26.29 20.32 -9.11
N MET A 414 26.51 20.05 -10.40
CA MET A 414 25.78 20.71 -11.48
C MET A 414 24.26 20.55 -11.32
N TRP A 415 23.77 19.32 -11.11
CA TRP A 415 22.34 19.08 -10.93
C TRP A 415 21.79 19.69 -9.64
N ARG A 416 22.58 19.71 -8.56
CA ARG A 416 22.20 20.40 -7.32
C ARG A 416 21.97 21.90 -7.57
N ARG A 417 22.93 22.57 -8.22
CA ARG A 417 22.85 23.99 -8.55
C ARG A 417 21.74 24.29 -9.54
N ARG A 418 21.61 23.50 -10.63
CA ARG A 418 20.56 23.72 -11.62
C ARG A 418 19.16 23.59 -11.02
N ARG A 419 18.94 22.63 -10.11
CA ARG A 419 17.67 22.50 -9.36
C ARG A 419 17.47 23.63 -8.35
N ALA A 420 18.53 24.17 -7.76
CA ALA A 420 18.45 25.35 -6.89
C ALA A 420 18.07 26.60 -7.69
N LEU A 421 18.73 26.82 -8.83
CA LEU A 421 18.42 27.91 -9.76
C LEU A 421 16.97 27.81 -10.27
N GLN A 422 16.51 26.62 -10.68
CA GLN A 422 15.11 26.40 -11.06
C GLN A 422 14.13 26.87 -9.98
N ARG A 423 14.37 26.54 -8.70
CA ARG A 423 13.51 26.99 -7.59
C ARG A 423 13.58 28.48 -7.34
N LEU A 424 14.71 29.11 -7.67
CA LEU A 424 14.92 30.53 -7.47
C LEU A 424 14.20 31.37 -8.54
N VAL A 425 14.21 30.93 -9.79
CA VAL A 425 13.79 31.77 -10.94
C VAL A 425 12.43 31.41 -11.51
N ALA A 426 11.91 30.20 -11.27
CA ALA A 426 10.64 29.75 -11.84
C ALA A 426 9.51 29.78 -10.82
N GLY A 427 8.37 30.36 -11.22
CA GLY A 427 7.10 30.22 -10.51
C GLY A 427 6.48 28.82 -10.73
N PRO A 428 5.55 28.39 -9.87
CA PRO A 428 4.98 27.03 -9.91
C PRO A 428 4.21 26.71 -11.21
N GLN A 429 3.76 27.75 -11.92
CA GLN A 429 3.06 27.63 -13.20
C GLN A 429 3.97 27.70 -14.43
N ASP A 430 5.24 28.06 -14.25
CA ASP A 430 6.14 28.22 -15.37
C ASP A 430 6.50 26.89 -16.03
N TRP A 431 6.73 26.97 -17.34
CA TRP A 431 7.33 25.92 -18.13
C TRP A 431 8.83 26.16 -18.27
N ILE A 432 9.61 25.09 -18.22
CA ILE A 432 11.06 25.11 -18.23
C ILE A 432 11.57 24.21 -19.34
N VAL A 433 12.43 24.77 -20.18
CA VAL A 433 13.32 24.03 -21.07
C VAL A 433 14.64 23.83 -20.35
N ASN A 434 15.09 22.58 -20.25
CA ASN A 434 16.34 22.23 -19.60
C ASN A 434 17.29 21.58 -20.59
N ALA A 435 18.28 22.34 -21.03
CA ALA A 435 19.17 21.96 -22.11
C ALA A 435 20.63 22.20 -21.72
N ASP A 436 21.46 21.17 -21.91
CA ASP A 436 22.91 21.33 -21.86
C ASP A 436 23.40 22.11 -23.10
N ALA A 437 24.62 22.66 -23.06
CA ALA A 437 25.13 23.53 -24.12
C ALA A 437 25.28 22.83 -25.48
N ASP A 438 25.40 21.50 -25.47
CA ASP A 438 25.44 20.63 -26.64
C ASP A 438 24.08 20.03 -27.02
N GLU A 439 23.00 20.42 -26.35
CA GLU A 439 21.64 19.90 -26.58
C GLU A 439 20.73 20.96 -27.20
N PHE A 440 20.32 20.68 -28.43
CA PHE A 440 19.48 21.56 -29.25
C PHE A 440 18.11 20.90 -29.43
N HIS A 441 17.14 21.32 -28.62
CA HIS A 441 15.81 20.74 -28.60
C HIS A 441 15.06 21.10 -29.90
N ASP A 442 14.51 20.08 -30.56
CA ASP A 442 13.67 20.21 -31.74
C ASP A 442 12.24 19.78 -31.39
N TYR A 443 11.33 20.75 -31.47
CA TYR A 443 9.91 20.59 -31.20
C TYR A 443 9.13 20.57 -32.53
N PRO A 444 8.05 19.80 -32.64
CA PRO A 444 7.27 19.69 -33.87
C PRO A 444 6.42 20.92 -34.19
N ALA A 445 6.33 21.86 -33.25
CA ALA A 445 5.57 23.09 -33.32
C ALA A 445 6.22 24.17 -32.43
N PRO A 446 5.85 25.46 -32.56
CA PRO A 446 6.28 26.50 -31.62
C PRO A 446 6.01 26.09 -30.16
N LEU A 447 6.90 26.49 -29.24
CA LEU A 447 6.82 26.08 -27.83
C LEU A 447 5.48 26.43 -27.17
N ALA A 448 4.86 27.55 -27.54
CA ALA A 448 3.53 27.93 -27.07
C ALA A 448 2.45 26.89 -27.44
N GLU A 449 2.50 26.33 -28.66
CA GLU A 449 1.57 25.30 -29.10
C GLU A 449 1.83 23.96 -28.41
N VAL A 450 3.10 23.60 -28.22
CA VAL A 450 3.49 22.41 -27.45
C VAL A 450 3.00 22.49 -26.01
N ILE A 451 3.17 23.65 -25.37
CA ILE A 451 2.69 23.93 -24.02
C ILE A 451 1.17 23.85 -23.97
N ALA A 452 0.46 24.45 -24.93
CA ALA A 452 -1.00 24.38 -25.02
C ALA A 452 -1.49 22.94 -25.10
N LEU A 453 -0.88 22.09 -25.94
CA LEU A 453 -1.22 20.66 -26.00
C LEU A 453 -0.94 19.95 -24.68
N CYS A 454 0.18 20.26 -24.01
CA CYS A 454 0.49 19.66 -22.73
C CYS A 454 -0.57 20.03 -21.69
N THR A 455 -0.96 21.30 -21.63
CA THR A 455 -2.03 21.79 -20.76
C THR A 455 -3.38 21.13 -21.06
N GLU A 456 -3.76 21.05 -22.35
CA GLU A 456 -4.97 20.34 -22.83
C GLU A 456 -5.04 18.90 -22.30
N ARG A 457 -3.90 18.20 -22.29
CA ARG A 457 -3.80 16.80 -21.87
C ARG A 457 -3.52 16.60 -20.39
N GLY A 458 -3.39 17.67 -19.62
CA GLY A 458 -2.90 17.60 -18.23
C GLY A 458 -1.48 17.04 -18.10
N ALA A 459 -0.72 17.03 -19.20
CA ALA A 459 0.68 16.63 -19.23
C ALA A 459 1.55 17.75 -18.66
N ARG A 460 2.56 17.35 -17.89
CA ARG A 460 3.43 18.23 -17.11
C ARG A 460 4.87 18.18 -17.56
N HIS A 461 5.20 17.23 -18.44
CA HIS A 461 6.52 17.14 -19.04
C HIS A 461 6.54 16.35 -20.35
N VAL A 462 7.55 16.63 -21.17
CA VAL A 462 7.79 16.03 -22.49
C VAL A 462 9.19 15.46 -22.55
N GLN A 463 9.33 14.28 -23.15
CA GLN A 463 10.62 13.65 -23.42
C GLN A 463 10.84 13.51 -24.92
N GLY A 464 12.10 13.53 -25.35
CA GLY A 464 12.46 13.21 -26.74
C GLY A 464 13.75 12.38 -26.81
N PRO A 465 13.89 11.49 -27.81
CA PRO A 465 15.16 10.84 -28.12
C PRO A 465 16.27 11.83 -28.45
N PHE A 466 17.50 11.49 -28.05
CA PHE A 466 18.70 12.11 -28.61
C PHE A 466 18.94 11.66 -30.05
N VAL A 467 19.42 12.59 -30.87
CA VAL A 467 19.94 12.37 -32.23
C VAL A 467 21.33 13.00 -32.27
N ASP A 468 22.37 12.18 -32.42
CA ASP A 468 23.75 12.67 -32.44
C ASP A 468 24.06 13.33 -33.80
N ARG A 469 24.63 14.54 -33.77
CA ARG A 469 25.09 15.27 -34.96
C ARG A 469 26.60 15.17 -35.08
N VAL A 470 27.08 14.75 -36.27
CA VAL A 470 28.49 14.44 -36.52
C VAL A 470 28.96 15.01 -37.87
N ALA A 471 30.27 15.19 -38.02
CA ALA A 471 30.87 15.63 -39.28
C ALA A 471 30.63 14.60 -40.40
N GLY A 472 30.59 15.06 -41.65
CA GLY A 472 30.27 14.21 -42.81
C GLY A 472 31.18 12.98 -42.99
N ASP A 473 32.42 13.08 -42.51
CA ASP A 473 33.48 12.06 -42.58
C ASP A 473 33.74 11.37 -41.22
N GLY A 474 32.90 11.62 -40.20
CA GLY A 474 33.05 11.06 -38.85
C GLY A 474 34.17 11.68 -38.01
N THR A 475 34.84 12.74 -38.50
CA THR A 475 35.91 13.41 -37.74
C THR A 475 35.36 14.23 -36.56
N LEU A 476 36.14 14.29 -35.47
CA LEU A 476 35.85 15.17 -34.33
C LEU A 476 36.41 16.57 -34.61
N ARG A 477 35.55 17.50 -35.07
CA ARG A 477 35.94 18.86 -35.46
C ARG A 477 35.77 19.86 -34.32
N ALA A 478 36.60 20.90 -34.29
CA ALA A 478 36.35 22.06 -33.44
C ALA A 478 35.11 22.81 -33.95
N VAL A 479 34.34 23.40 -33.04
CA VAL A 479 33.14 24.17 -33.39
C VAL A 479 33.55 25.58 -33.80
N ALA A 480 33.25 25.97 -35.03
CA ALA A 480 33.38 27.34 -35.49
C ALA A 480 32.18 28.17 -34.98
N PRO A 481 32.41 29.34 -34.34
CA PRO A 481 31.33 30.16 -33.81
C PRO A 481 30.46 30.82 -34.90
N ASP A 482 31.03 31.10 -36.07
CA ASP A 482 30.36 31.88 -37.14
C ASP A 482 29.80 31.04 -38.29
N THR A 483 29.94 29.71 -38.24
CA THR A 483 29.38 28.80 -39.25
C THR A 483 28.20 28.04 -38.65
N PRO A 484 27.05 27.90 -39.34
CA PRO A 484 25.91 27.14 -38.80
C PRO A 484 26.29 25.71 -38.40
N LEU A 485 25.81 25.26 -37.23
CA LEU A 485 26.14 23.91 -36.72
C LEU A 485 25.70 22.78 -37.67
N GLN A 486 24.60 22.96 -38.39
CA GLN A 486 24.09 21.98 -39.34
C GLN A 486 25.00 21.82 -40.56
N GLU A 487 25.74 22.86 -40.95
CA GLU A 487 26.74 22.78 -42.02
C GLU A 487 28.03 22.10 -41.52
N GLN A 488 28.43 22.37 -40.28
CA GLN A 488 29.61 21.76 -39.66
C GLN A 488 29.40 20.26 -39.35
N PHE A 489 28.20 19.90 -38.88
CA PHE A 489 27.81 18.56 -38.45
C PHE A 489 26.53 18.10 -39.17
N PRO A 490 26.61 17.82 -40.49
CA PRO A 490 25.43 17.60 -41.33
C PRO A 490 24.80 16.21 -41.17
N ARG A 491 25.50 15.25 -40.55
CA ARG A 491 25.00 13.87 -40.42
C ARG A 491 24.28 13.67 -39.09
N ALA A 492 23.07 13.14 -39.14
CA ALA A 492 22.30 12.69 -37.98
C ALA A 492 22.42 11.16 -37.82
N VAL A 493 22.84 10.69 -36.65
CA VAL A 493 23.11 9.27 -36.36
C VAL A 493 22.69 8.86 -34.95
N GLU A 494 22.53 7.55 -34.71
CA GLU A 494 22.22 6.96 -33.40
C GLU A 494 23.50 6.44 -32.70
N ALA A 495 24.52 7.31 -32.57
CA ALA A 495 25.83 6.92 -32.05
C ALA A 495 25.78 6.50 -30.57
N GLY A 496 24.98 7.20 -29.75
CA GLY A 496 24.77 6.87 -28.34
C GLY A 496 24.16 5.49 -28.10
N LEU A 497 23.29 5.01 -28.99
CA LEU A 497 22.73 3.66 -28.95
C LEU A 497 23.73 2.61 -29.47
N SER A 498 24.40 2.90 -30.58
CA SER A 498 25.25 1.94 -31.31
C SER A 498 26.58 1.66 -30.60
N ILE A 499 27.18 2.68 -29.97
CA ILE A 499 28.50 2.58 -29.30
C ILE A 499 28.33 2.52 -27.78
N GLY A 500 27.40 3.31 -27.24
CA GLY A 500 27.30 3.57 -25.81
C GLY A 500 26.48 2.56 -24.99
N LYS A 501 25.70 1.65 -25.62
CA LYS A 501 24.81 0.70 -24.92
C LYS A 501 24.92 -0.71 -25.51
N ARG A 502 24.74 -1.76 -24.69
CA ARG A 502 24.82 -3.16 -25.15
C ARG A 502 23.52 -3.60 -25.84
N PRO A 503 23.59 -4.39 -26.92
CA PRO A 503 22.48 -5.25 -27.34
C PRO A 503 22.11 -6.21 -26.20
N GLY A 504 20.80 -6.43 -25.95
CA GLY A 504 20.32 -7.42 -24.97
C GLY A 504 20.20 -6.97 -23.51
N VAL A 505 20.61 -5.75 -23.15
CA VAL A 505 20.33 -5.16 -21.83
C VAL A 505 19.08 -4.28 -21.94
N ASP A 506 18.08 -4.48 -21.10
CA ASP A 506 16.78 -3.76 -21.15
C ASP A 506 16.85 -2.25 -20.82
N ASP A 507 18.03 -1.72 -20.49
CA ASP A 507 18.20 -0.32 -20.09
C ASP A 507 18.32 0.64 -21.30
N ALA A 508 17.34 1.54 -21.46
CA ALA A 508 17.36 2.65 -22.42
C ALA A 508 17.70 4.02 -21.77
N THR A 509 18.10 4.04 -20.49
CA THR A 509 18.47 5.27 -19.77
C THR A 509 19.62 5.99 -20.48
N GLY A 510 19.52 7.31 -20.61
CA GLY A 510 20.54 8.12 -21.29
C GLY A 510 20.41 8.22 -22.80
N THR A 511 19.33 7.70 -23.38
CA THR A 511 19.05 7.77 -24.83
C THR A 511 17.89 8.71 -25.17
N VAL A 512 17.31 9.34 -24.13
CA VAL A 512 16.21 10.31 -24.18
C VAL A 512 16.51 11.45 -23.20
N LYS A 513 15.94 12.62 -23.45
CA LYS A 513 16.04 13.81 -22.60
C LYS A 513 14.67 14.22 -22.08
N LEU A 514 14.60 14.74 -20.86
CA LEU A 514 13.47 15.55 -20.38
C LEU A 514 13.60 16.95 -21.00
N MET A 515 12.84 17.23 -22.05
CA MET A 515 13.05 18.42 -22.88
C MET A 515 12.38 19.66 -22.29
N LEU A 516 11.10 19.51 -21.94
CA LEU A 516 10.21 20.56 -21.47
C LEU A 516 9.45 20.02 -20.26
N HIS A 517 9.39 20.78 -19.17
CA HIS A 517 8.67 20.36 -17.97
C HIS A 517 8.13 21.55 -17.18
N ARG A 518 7.08 21.29 -16.40
CA ARG A 518 6.55 22.23 -15.41
C ARG A 518 7.57 22.47 -14.29
N ALA A 519 7.59 23.68 -13.74
CA ALA A 519 8.60 24.12 -12.77
C ALA A 519 8.64 23.33 -11.46
N ASP A 520 7.54 22.70 -11.06
CA ASP A 520 7.48 21.80 -9.90
C ASP A 520 7.96 20.37 -10.21
N ILE A 521 8.24 20.05 -11.47
CA ILE A 521 8.91 18.81 -11.87
C ILE A 521 10.42 19.05 -11.82
N LEU A 522 11.12 18.25 -11.01
CA LEU A 522 12.58 18.26 -10.96
C LEU A 522 13.13 17.21 -11.94
N PRO A 523 14.12 17.55 -12.78
CA PRO A 523 14.81 16.57 -13.60
C PRO A 523 15.63 15.60 -12.75
N SER A 524 15.64 14.31 -13.09
CA SER A 524 16.49 13.28 -12.47
C SER A 524 17.97 13.59 -12.60
N LEU A 525 18.84 12.91 -11.84
CA LEU A 525 20.27 12.91 -12.14
C LEU A 525 20.47 12.41 -13.59
N GLY A 526 21.17 13.21 -14.41
CA GLY A 526 21.32 13.00 -15.86
C GLY A 526 20.26 13.66 -16.74
N GLY A 527 19.18 14.20 -16.18
CA GLY A 527 18.17 14.97 -16.92
C GLY A 527 17.31 14.15 -17.88
N HIS A 528 17.27 12.82 -17.72
CA HIS A 528 16.56 11.93 -18.64
C HIS A 528 15.10 11.70 -18.24
N ALA A 529 14.74 11.88 -16.97
CA ALA A 529 13.40 11.61 -16.44
C ALA A 529 12.92 12.70 -15.47
N ALA A 530 11.62 12.76 -15.25
CA ALA A 530 11.01 13.54 -14.19
C ALA A 530 11.18 12.80 -12.84
N GLU A 531 11.86 13.41 -11.89
CA GLU A 531 12.14 12.84 -10.57
C GLU A 531 10.89 12.88 -9.69
N GLY A 532 10.48 11.71 -9.17
CA GLY A 532 9.34 11.60 -8.26
C GLY A 532 7.96 11.84 -8.90
N ALA A 533 7.90 12.12 -10.21
CA ALA A 533 6.67 12.38 -10.92
C ALA A 533 5.96 11.07 -11.31
N PRO A 534 4.63 10.95 -11.10
CA PRO A 534 3.88 9.80 -11.59
C PRO A 534 3.96 9.67 -13.12
N PRO A 535 4.13 8.44 -13.68
CA PRO A 535 4.26 8.22 -15.13
C PRO A 535 3.18 8.87 -16.00
N GLU A 536 1.95 8.94 -15.50
CA GLU A 536 0.78 9.57 -16.13
C GLU A 536 0.92 11.07 -16.35
N THR A 537 1.84 11.74 -15.64
CA THR A 537 2.04 13.18 -15.80
C THR A 537 2.89 13.53 -17.03
N GLY A 538 3.46 12.54 -17.72
CA GLY A 538 4.18 12.76 -18.96
C GLY A 538 3.27 12.73 -20.19
N LEU A 539 3.63 13.45 -21.24
CA LEU A 539 2.85 13.55 -22.49
C LEU A 539 2.48 12.19 -23.12
N TYR A 540 3.32 11.15 -22.92
CA TYR A 540 3.09 9.81 -23.46
C TYR A 540 2.42 8.84 -22.47
N GLY A 541 2.00 9.30 -21.28
CA GLY A 541 1.44 8.44 -20.23
C GLY A 541 2.37 7.36 -19.65
N LEU A 542 3.62 7.31 -20.11
CA LEU A 542 4.69 6.42 -19.68
C LEU A 542 6.04 7.07 -20.07
N PRO A 543 7.11 6.97 -19.26
CA PRO A 543 8.43 7.43 -19.66
C PRO A 543 8.91 6.75 -20.95
N LEU A 544 9.44 7.50 -21.93
CA LEU A 544 9.85 6.99 -23.25
C LEU A 544 10.80 5.79 -23.15
N MET A 545 11.73 5.84 -22.19
CA MET A 545 12.69 4.74 -21.90
C MET A 545 12.03 3.40 -21.54
N ARG A 546 10.73 3.39 -21.20
CA ARG A 546 9.96 2.18 -20.84
C ARG A 546 9.13 1.63 -22.01
N PHE A 547 9.12 2.27 -23.17
CA PHE A 547 8.48 1.73 -24.37
C PHE A 547 9.36 0.62 -24.96
N PRO A 548 8.80 -0.55 -25.31
CA PRO A 548 9.58 -1.68 -25.84
C PRO A 548 10.42 -1.34 -27.08
N ARG A 549 9.93 -0.41 -27.91
CA ARG A 549 10.55 -0.04 -29.19
C ARG A 549 11.46 1.18 -29.12
N ILE A 550 11.73 1.75 -27.94
CA ILE A 550 12.55 2.99 -27.81
C ILE A 550 13.97 2.87 -28.35
N LYS A 551 14.50 1.65 -28.50
CA LYS A 551 15.81 1.36 -29.08
C LYS A 551 15.78 1.11 -30.60
N SER A 552 14.60 1.02 -31.20
CA SER A 552 14.46 0.80 -32.65
C SER A 552 14.65 2.14 -33.38
N PRO A 553 15.67 2.27 -34.26
CA PRO A 553 15.89 3.51 -35.01
C PRO A 553 14.66 3.95 -35.81
N GLY A 554 14.00 3.02 -36.51
CA GLY A 554 12.78 3.31 -37.27
C GLY A 554 11.61 3.77 -36.39
N TRP A 555 11.48 3.27 -35.16
CA TRP A 555 10.46 3.76 -34.23
C TRP A 555 10.83 5.13 -33.65
N ARG A 556 12.09 5.36 -33.30
CA ARG A 556 12.57 6.69 -32.85
C ARG A 556 12.38 7.75 -33.93
N ALA A 557 12.56 7.39 -35.20
CA ALA A 557 12.29 8.28 -36.32
C ALA A 557 10.84 8.79 -36.37
N SER A 558 9.89 7.98 -35.89
CA SER A 558 8.47 8.38 -35.81
C SER A 558 8.14 9.24 -34.58
N LEU A 559 9.10 9.54 -33.70
CA LEU A 559 8.87 10.39 -32.53
C LEU A 559 8.98 11.87 -32.92
N PRO A 560 8.00 12.71 -32.55
CA PRO A 560 7.95 14.09 -33.03
C PRO A 560 8.87 15.05 -32.26
N PHE A 561 9.20 14.73 -31.00
CA PHE A 561 10.11 15.51 -30.15
C PHE A 561 11.51 14.93 -30.20
N ARG A 562 12.55 15.74 -30.39
CA ARG A 562 13.94 15.28 -30.54
C ARG A 562 14.94 16.23 -29.89
N VAL A 563 16.12 15.71 -29.55
CA VAL A 563 17.25 16.53 -29.10
C VAL A 563 18.44 16.29 -30.02
N HIS A 564 18.80 17.29 -30.81
CA HIS A 564 20.04 17.25 -31.58
C HIS A 564 21.22 17.47 -30.64
N HIS A 565 22.15 16.51 -30.64
CA HIS A 565 23.23 16.45 -29.68
C HIS A 565 24.58 16.64 -30.37
N PHE A 566 25.23 17.78 -30.12
CA PHE A 566 26.48 18.22 -30.76
C PHE A 566 27.71 17.96 -29.88
N LYS A 567 27.76 16.80 -29.22
CA LYS A 567 28.90 16.44 -28.35
C LYS A 567 30.13 15.93 -29.10
N TRP A 568 30.00 15.53 -30.37
CA TRP A 568 31.04 14.84 -31.16
C TRP A 568 32.02 15.83 -31.78
N THR A 569 32.72 16.55 -30.91
CA THR A 569 33.65 17.63 -31.25
C THR A 569 35.09 17.28 -30.83
N ALA A 570 36.07 18.06 -31.32
CA ALA A 570 37.50 17.80 -31.10
C ALA A 570 37.89 17.58 -29.62
N GLY A 571 37.21 18.24 -28.67
CA GLY A 571 37.47 18.11 -27.24
C GLY A 571 36.84 16.89 -26.55
N LEU A 572 35.98 16.11 -27.22
CA LEU A 572 35.20 15.04 -26.58
C LEU A 572 36.06 13.99 -25.87
N LYS A 573 37.08 13.46 -26.55
CA LYS A 573 37.94 12.40 -26.00
C LYS A 573 38.62 12.86 -24.71
N ALA A 574 39.28 14.00 -24.75
CA ALA A 574 39.98 14.58 -23.60
C ALA A 574 39.01 14.88 -22.43
N ARG A 575 37.80 15.39 -22.72
CA ARG A 575 36.77 15.61 -21.69
C ARG A 575 36.31 14.32 -21.03
N LEU A 576 36.12 13.24 -21.79
CA LEU A 576 35.73 11.94 -21.26
C LEU A 576 36.84 11.30 -20.42
N GLU A 577 38.11 11.42 -20.84
CA GLU A 577 39.27 10.94 -20.09
C GLU A 577 39.41 11.71 -18.76
N ALA A 578 39.33 13.04 -18.79
CA ALA A 578 39.34 13.86 -17.58
C ALA A 578 38.19 13.52 -16.62
N ARG A 579 36.96 13.35 -17.15
CA ARG A 579 35.79 12.98 -16.33
C ARG A 579 35.93 11.59 -15.71
N ARG A 580 36.61 10.64 -16.36
CA ARG A 580 36.88 9.29 -15.82
C ARG A 580 37.97 9.30 -14.74
N ALA A 581 38.93 10.21 -14.85
CA ALA A 581 40.02 10.38 -13.88
C ALA A 581 39.58 11.18 -12.64
N ALA A 582 38.51 11.97 -12.73
CA ALA A 582 38.04 12.82 -11.65
C ALA A 582 37.54 12.01 -10.42
N PRO A 583 37.90 12.40 -9.19
CA PRO A 583 37.32 11.84 -7.97
C PRO A 583 35.79 11.97 -7.95
N GLY A 584 35.09 10.87 -7.67
CA GLY A 584 33.61 10.84 -7.68
C GLY A 584 32.95 10.53 -9.03
N ALA A 585 33.73 10.10 -10.04
CA ALA A 585 33.16 9.62 -11.30
C ALA A 585 32.22 8.42 -11.09
N SER A 586 30.98 8.50 -11.57
CA SER A 586 30.02 7.40 -11.43
C SER A 586 30.46 6.17 -12.24
N PRO A 587 30.29 4.93 -11.73
CA PRO A 587 30.63 3.71 -12.47
C PRO A 587 29.95 3.62 -13.84
N ALA A 588 28.67 4.00 -13.91
CA ALA A 588 27.90 4.00 -15.16
C ALA A 588 28.44 5.03 -16.18
N GLY A 589 28.77 6.24 -15.73
CA GLY A 589 29.37 7.28 -16.57
C GLY A 589 30.76 6.89 -17.08
N SER A 590 31.57 6.28 -16.22
CA SER A 590 32.92 5.80 -16.59
C SER A 590 32.88 4.67 -17.62
N LEU A 591 31.95 3.72 -17.48
CA LEU A 591 31.72 2.64 -18.46
C LEU A 591 31.18 3.18 -19.80
N TYR A 592 30.31 4.18 -19.77
CA TYR A 592 29.79 4.81 -20.97
C TYR A 592 30.88 5.58 -21.73
N GLY A 593 31.62 6.44 -21.02
CA GLY A 593 32.72 7.21 -21.61
C GLY A 593 33.85 6.32 -22.13
N GLY A 594 34.18 5.24 -21.40
CA GLY A 594 35.17 4.26 -21.84
C GLY A 594 34.85 3.62 -23.20
N ARG A 595 33.59 3.23 -23.41
CA ARG A 595 33.15 2.65 -24.70
C ARG A 595 33.25 3.62 -25.87
N ILE A 596 32.96 4.90 -25.65
CA ILE A 596 33.13 5.93 -26.68
C ILE A 596 34.61 6.08 -27.03
N ILE A 597 35.50 6.15 -26.03
CA ILE A 597 36.95 6.25 -26.24
C ILE A 597 37.47 5.03 -27.01
N GLU A 598 37.08 3.82 -26.62
CA GLU A 598 37.44 2.58 -27.33
C GLU A 598 36.89 2.52 -28.75
N GLY A 599 35.68 3.04 -28.98
CA GLY A 599 35.06 3.13 -30.30
C GLY A 599 35.82 4.08 -31.22
N LEU A 600 36.21 5.26 -30.71
CA LEU A 600 37.04 6.22 -31.44
C LEU A 600 38.44 5.66 -31.72
N ALA A 601 39.05 4.94 -30.78
CA ALA A 601 40.36 4.31 -30.99
C ALA A 601 40.32 3.27 -32.12
N ARG A 602 39.23 2.49 -32.21
CA ARG A 602 39.02 1.53 -33.31
C ARG A 602 38.79 2.19 -34.67
N GLY A 603 38.29 3.42 -34.69
CA GLY A 603 38.05 4.21 -35.91
C GLY A 603 39.16 5.20 -36.24
N ASP A 604 40.37 5.02 -35.73
CA ASP A 604 41.51 5.95 -35.93
C ASP A 604 41.17 7.41 -35.56
N GLY A 605 40.52 7.59 -34.41
CA GLY A 605 40.06 8.89 -33.94
C GLY A 605 38.77 9.40 -34.60
N ARG A 606 38.17 8.63 -35.51
CA ARG A 606 36.90 8.95 -36.18
C ARG A 606 35.77 8.04 -35.71
N LEU A 607 34.54 8.53 -35.90
CA LEU A 607 33.33 7.74 -35.75
C LEU A 607 33.17 6.77 -36.94
N PRO A 608 32.99 5.47 -36.72
CA PRO A 608 32.77 4.50 -37.80
C PRO A 608 31.33 4.61 -38.32
N LEU A 609 31.06 5.56 -39.21
CA LEU A 609 29.71 5.88 -39.67
C LEU A 609 28.96 4.68 -40.26
N ASP A 610 29.67 3.77 -40.96
CA ASP A 610 29.07 2.58 -41.57
C ASP A 610 28.54 1.56 -40.53
N ALA A 611 29.03 1.63 -39.29
CA ALA A 611 28.62 0.76 -38.18
C ALA A 611 27.55 1.40 -37.28
N ILE A 612 27.09 2.61 -37.61
CA ILE A 612 26.14 3.37 -36.80
C ILE A 612 24.86 3.58 -37.61
N ALA A 613 23.72 3.29 -36.98
CA ALA A 613 22.44 3.49 -37.64
C ALA A 613 22.21 4.99 -37.95
N PRO A 614 21.80 5.34 -39.18
CA PRO A 614 21.38 6.71 -39.49
C PRO A 614 20.14 7.07 -38.67
N ALA A 615 20.05 8.33 -38.27
CA ALA A 615 18.86 8.90 -37.66
C ALA A 615 18.15 9.77 -38.70
N PRO A 616 17.10 9.27 -39.37
CA PRO A 616 16.44 10.06 -40.41
C PRO A 616 15.84 11.33 -39.82
N GLU A 617 15.92 12.42 -40.57
CA GLU A 617 15.32 13.70 -40.20
C GLU A 617 13.82 13.54 -39.96
N ARG A 618 13.24 14.42 -39.13
CA ARG A 618 11.78 14.45 -38.94
C ARG A 618 11.14 14.89 -40.25
N ASP A 619 10.13 14.14 -40.71
CA ASP A 619 9.29 14.59 -41.81
C ASP A 619 8.44 15.79 -41.34
N ALA A 620 8.72 16.96 -41.89
CA ALA A 620 8.01 18.19 -41.55
C ALA A 620 6.54 18.18 -42.00
N ALA A 621 6.16 17.28 -42.93
CA ALA A 621 4.78 17.14 -43.41
C ALA A 621 3.92 16.22 -42.52
N GLN A 622 4.52 15.48 -41.58
CA GLN A 622 3.80 14.56 -40.72
C GLN A 622 3.04 15.31 -39.62
N ASP A 623 1.72 15.12 -39.55
CA ASP A 623 0.92 15.60 -38.42
C ASP A 623 1.33 14.85 -37.14
N TRP A 624 1.88 15.60 -36.18
CA TRP A 624 2.50 15.07 -34.98
C TRP A 624 1.49 14.81 -33.86
N ARG A 625 0.34 15.51 -33.84
CA ARG A 625 -0.66 15.38 -32.76
C ARG A 625 -1.29 13.97 -32.72
N PRO A 626 -1.74 13.37 -33.85
CA PRO A 626 -2.26 12.00 -33.86
C PRO A 626 -1.23 10.96 -33.40
N ARG A 627 0.05 11.21 -33.67
CA ARG A 627 1.13 10.33 -33.22
C ARG A 627 1.31 10.39 -31.70
N ILE A 628 1.17 11.56 -31.09
CA ILE A 628 1.16 11.71 -29.63
C ILE A 628 -0.01 10.96 -29.01
N ASP A 629 -1.20 11.06 -29.61
CA ASP A 629 -2.38 10.31 -29.18
C ASP A 629 -2.16 8.79 -29.16
N GLU A 630 -1.58 8.26 -30.22
CA GLU A 630 -1.26 6.83 -30.31
C GLU A 630 -0.27 6.41 -29.22
N LEU A 631 0.78 7.19 -29.01
CA LEU A 631 1.80 6.91 -28.00
C LEU A 631 1.25 6.99 -26.57
N ALA A 632 0.38 7.96 -26.28
CA ALA A 632 -0.27 8.11 -24.98
C ALA A 632 -1.16 6.90 -24.65
N ARG A 633 -2.03 6.47 -25.58
CA ARG A 633 -2.87 5.27 -25.42
C ARG A 633 -2.04 4.00 -25.20
N LEU A 634 -0.93 3.86 -25.94
CA LEU A 634 -0.01 2.75 -25.76
C LEU A 634 0.65 2.79 -24.37
N GLY A 635 1.08 3.97 -23.93
CA GLY A 635 1.68 4.16 -22.61
C GLY A 635 0.73 3.78 -21.46
N GLU A 636 -0.53 4.19 -21.54
CA GLU A 636 -1.59 3.81 -20.60
C GLU A 636 -1.80 2.29 -20.54
N THR A 637 -1.87 1.64 -21.71
CA THR A 637 -2.05 0.18 -21.81
C THR A 637 -0.87 -0.59 -21.18
N LEU A 638 0.36 -0.10 -21.33
CA LEU A 638 1.56 -0.77 -20.84
C LEU A 638 1.82 -0.56 -19.33
N ARG A 639 1.27 0.50 -18.73
CA ARG A 639 1.59 0.92 -17.35
C ARG A 639 1.27 -0.14 -16.29
N PRO A 640 0.06 -0.76 -16.26
CA PRO A 640 -0.29 -1.77 -15.25
C PRO A 640 0.58 -3.02 -15.35
N ALA A 641 0.84 -3.49 -16.59
CA ALA A 641 1.65 -4.68 -16.85
C ALA A 641 3.10 -4.52 -16.36
N ARG A 642 3.71 -3.34 -16.57
CA ARG A 642 5.09 -3.08 -16.13
C ARG A 642 5.21 -2.88 -14.62
N ALA A 643 4.25 -2.19 -13.98
CA ALA A 643 4.21 -2.07 -12.53
C ALA A 643 4.09 -3.45 -11.86
N ARG A 644 3.23 -4.31 -12.40
CA ARG A 644 3.07 -5.71 -11.95
C ARG A 644 4.35 -6.52 -12.15
N ALA A 645 4.98 -6.49 -13.32
CA ALA A 645 6.23 -7.20 -13.56
C ALA A 645 7.38 -6.75 -12.63
N GLY A 646 7.40 -5.46 -12.26
CA GLY A 646 8.30 -4.92 -11.24
C GLY A 646 8.04 -5.51 -9.85
N ARG A 647 6.78 -5.52 -9.40
CA ARG A 647 6.38 -6.14 -8.12
C ARG A 647 6.70 -7.63 -8.08
N LEU A 648 6.39 -8.38 -9.15
CA LEU A 648 6.70 -9.81 -9.25
C LEU A 648 8.21 -10.10 -9.15
N ARG A 649 9.06 -9.28 -9.78
CA ARG A 649 10.51 -9.41 -9.66
C ARG A 649 11.01 -9.10 -8.25
N ALA A 650 10.48 -8.05 -7.63
CA ALA A 650 10.83 -7.69 -6.26
C ALA A 650 10.40 -8.79 -5.27
N ALA A 651 9.18 -9.32 -5.40
CA ALA A 651 8.68 -10.41 -4.57
C ALA A 651 9.51 -11.68 -4.72
N ARG A 652 9.85 -12.08 -5.96
CA ARG A 652 10.74 -13.22 -6.21
C ARG A 652 12.14 -13.02 -5.63
N GLY A 653 12.70 -11.81 -5.75
CA GLY A 653 13.99 -11.46 -5.16
C GLY A 653 13.95 -11.53 -3.63
N SER A 654 12.89 -11.00 -3.01
CA SER A 654 12.70 -11.05 -1.56
C SER A 654 12.53 -12.49 -1.06
N LEU A 655 11.68 -13.28 -1.71
CA LEU A 655 11.42 -14.67 -1.34
C LEU A 655 12.70 -15.52 -1.44
N ALA A 656 13.48 -15.35 -2.51
CA ALA A 656 14.76 -16.03 -2.67
C ALA A 656 15.78 -15.62 -1.59
N ALA A 657 15.81 -14.33 -1.20
CA ALA A 657 16.71 -13.84 -0.15
C ALA A 657 16.36 -14.37 1.25
N HIS A 658 15.11 -14.77 1.49
CA HIS A 658 14.63 -15.27 2.78
C HIS A 658 14.29 -16.76 2.77
N THR A 659 14.82 -17.52 1.81
CA THR A 659 14.71 -18.98 1.78
C THR A 659 15.93 -19.60 2.46
N ALA A 660 15.73 -20.63 3.29
CA ALA A 660 16.81 -21.34 3.97
C ALA A 660 17.78 -22.01 2.99
N GLN A 661 19.04 -22.15 3.40
CA GLN A 661 20.03 -22.91 2.66
C GLN A 661 19.56 -24.37 2.48
N GLY A 662 19.75 -24.93 1.28
CA GLY A 662 19.27 -26.27 0.94
C GLY A 662 17.78 -26.36 0.60
N TRP A 663 17.06 -25.23 0.59
CA TRP A 663 15.67 -25.14 0.14
C TRP A 663 15.52 -24.19 -1.04
N ARG A 664 14.50 -24.45 -1.86
CA ARG A 664 14.08 -23.59 -2.96
C ARG A 664 12.58 -23.35 -2.86
N VAL A 665 12.16 -22.13 -3.21
CA VAL A 665 10.74 -21.82 -3.38
C VAL A 665 10.41 -21.61 -4.85
N ARG A 666 9.33 -22.24 -5.31
CA ARG A 666 8.83 -22.12 -6.68
C ARG A 666 7.33 -21.84 -6.68
N GLN A 667 6.93 -20.86 -7.48
CA GLN A 667 5.52 -20.58 -7.74
C GLN A 667 4.97 -21.63 -8.71
N LEU A 668 3.87 -22.27 -8.34
CA LEU A 668 3.23 -23.34 -9.13
C LEU A 668 2.12 -22.81 -10.05
N THR A 669 1.42 -21.75 -9.65
CA THR A 669 0.29 -21.18 -10.41
C THR A 669 0.49 -19.71 -10.70
N PHE A 670 -0.05 -19.25 -11.82
CA PHE A 670 0.15 -17.90 -12.33
C PHE A 670 -1.18 -17.35 -12.83
N GLY A 671 -1.55 -16.15 -12.40
CA GLY A 671 -2.83 -15.59 -12.86
C GLY A 671 -3.26 -14.24 -12.30
N SER A 672 -2.64 -13.73 -11.22
CA SER A 672 -3.21 -12.62 -10.44
C SER A 672 -3.60 -11.38 -11.26
N GLY A 673 -2.75 -10.89 -12.14
CA GLY A 673 -3.05 -9.74 -13.00
C GLY A 673 -3.72 -10.08 -14.33
N ALA A 674 -4.20 -11.30 -14.49
CA ALA A 674 -5.29 -11.64 -15.41
C ALA A 674 -6.60 -11.88 -14.63
N GLY A 675 -6.66 -11.50 -13.34
CA GLY A 675 -7.81 -11.71 -12.47
C GLY A 675 -8.06 -13.17 -12.10
N ARG A 676 -7.02 -14.01 -12.14
CA ARG A 676 -7.12 -15.46 -11.82
C ARG A 676 -6.31 -15.80 -10.58
N PHE A 677 -6.99 -16.21 -9.53
CA PHE A 677 -6.38 -16.49 -8.23
C PHE A 677 -6.53 -17.97 -7.90
N HIS A 678 -5.50 -18.59 -7.34
CA HIS A 678 -5.48 -20.01 -7.03
C HIS A 678 -5.15 -20.23 -5.56
N ALA A 679 -5.86 -21.16 -4.93
CA ALA A 679 -5.59 -21.62 -3.58
C ALA A 679 -5.85 -23.12 -3.49
N HIS A 680 -5.19 -23.78 -2.54
CA HIS A 680 -5.67 -25.08 -2.07
C HIS A 680 -6.72 -24.83 -0.98
N SER A 681 -7.39 -25.90 -0.54
CA SER A 681 -8.38 -25.84 0.53
C SER A 681 -7.69 -25.63 1.90
N TYR A 682 -8.17 -26.26 2.96
CA TYR A 682 -7.63 -26.05 4.30
C TYR A 682 -6.35 -26.86 4.57
N TYR A 683 -5.55 -26.42 5.55
CA TYR A 683 -4.25 -27.01 5.85
C TYR A 683 -4.34 -28.40 6.47
N ASP A 684 -5.49 -28.84 6.98
CA ASP A 684 -5.67 -30.09 7.75
C ASP A 684 -6.29 -31.23 6.92
N ILE A 685 -6.55 -31.01 5.63
CA ILE A 685 -7.12 -32.02 4.72
C ILE A 685 -6.13 -32.48 3.63
N PRO A 686 -6.33 -33.66 3.03
CA PRO A 686 -5.44 -34.21 1.99
C PRO A 686 -5.51 -33.45 0.65
N VAL A 687 -4.89 -32.27 0.54
CA VAL A 687 -4.86 -31.51 -0.73
C VAL A 687 -3.75 -31.95 -1.69
N LEU A 688 -2.77 -32.73 -1.23
CA LEU A 688 -1.62 -33.21 -2.00
C LEU A 688 -1.68 -34.75 -2.08
N THR A 689 -1.47 -35.32 -3.26
CA THR A 689 -1.34 -36.78 -3.44
C THR A 689 -0.15 -37.33 -2.66
N ARG A 690 -0.18 -38.61 -2.26
CA ARG A 690 0.91 -39.22 -1.47
C ARG A 690 2.24 -39.22 -2.20
N ASP A 691 2.22 -39.36 -3.53
CA ASP A 691 3.42 -39.24 -4.38
C ASP A 691 3.96 -37.81 -4.53
N ALA A 692 3.31 -36.82 -3.90
CA ALA A 692 3.64 -35.40 -3.93
C ALA A 692 3.73 -34.77 -5.34
N ARG A 693 2.97 -35.31 -6.31
CA ARG A 693 2.95 -34.83 -7.70
C ARG A 693 1.79 -33.91 -8.05
N ARG A 694 0.63 -34.06 -7.39
CA ARG A 694 -0.59 -33.33 -7.75
C ARG A 694 -1.24 -32.66 -6.53
N VAL A 695 -1.49 -31.36 -6.66
CA VAL A 695 -2.26 -30.58 -5.67
C VAL A 695 -3.68 -30.37 -6.18
N ALA A 696 -4.67 -30.69 -5.36
CA ALA A 696 -6.05 -30.27 -5.56
C ALA A 696 -6.18 -28.78 -5.20
N ALA A 697 -6.61 -27.98 -6.19
CA ALA A 697 -6.69 -26.54 -6.07
C ALA A 697 -8.03 -26.03 -6.58
N HIS A 698 -8.36 -24.79 -6.24
CA HIS A 698 -9.47 -24.06 -6.82
C HIS A 698 -9.03 -22.71 -7.36
N ARG A 699 -9.67 -22.28 -8.46
CA ARG A 699 -9.43 -21.01 -9.13
C ARG A 699 -10.63 -20.06 -8.95
N MET A 700 -10.34 -18.86 -8.49
CA MET A 700 -11.28 -17.76 -8.31
C MET A 700 -11.09 -16.71 -9.41
N GLY A 701 -12.18 -16.03 -9.76
CA GLY A 701 -12.20 -14.94 -10.76
C GLY A 701 -12.10 -13.53 -10.16
N PHE A 702 -11.98 -13.40 -8.84
CA PHE A 702 -11.96 -12.12 -8.14
C PHE A 702 -11.22 -12.23 -6.80
N GLU A 703 -10.90 -11.08 -6.21
CA GLU A 703 -10.29 -10.95 -4.88
C GLU A 703 -10.95 -9.80 -4.10
N GLY A 704 -10.79 -9.78 -2.77
CA GLY A 704 -11.11 -8.62 -1.94
C GLY A 704 -12.60 -8.27 -1.77
N ARG A 705 -13.52 -9.19 -2.10
CA ARG A 705 -14.96 -9.03 -1.86
C ARG A 705 -15.61 -10.31 -1.34
N TRP A 706 -16.79 -10.19 -0.73
CA TRP A 706 -17.58 -11.34 -0.34
C TRP A 706 -18.08 -12.14 -1.55
N MET A 707 -18.25 -13.46 -1.39
CA MET A 707 -18.88 -14.30 -2.40
C MET A 707 -20.41 -14.21 -2.32
N THR A 708 -21.05 -14.11 -3.46
CA THR A 708 -22.48 -14.32 -3.62
C THR A 708 -22.75 -15.80 -3.89
N PRO A 709 -24.00 -16.27 -3.73
CA PRO A 709 -24.36 -17.62 -4.15
C PRO A 709 -24.00 -17.92 -5.62
N ASP A 710 -23.98 -16.92 -6.49
CA ASP A 710 -23.76 -17.11 -7.93
C ASP A 710 -22.29 -17.07 -8.36
N ASP A 711 -21.36 -16.91 -7.42
CA ASP A 711 -19.92 -16.89 -7.70
C ASP A 711 -19.33 -18.31 -7.72
N PRO A 712 -18.98 -18.88 -8.90
CA PRO A 712 -18.34 -20.18 -8.95
C PRO A 712 -16.82 -20.08 -8.73
N VAL A 713 -16.24 -21.20 -8.30
CA VAL A 713 -14.81 -21.49 -8.46
C VAL A 713 -14.64 -22.67 -9.39
N GLU A 714 -13.53 -22.71 -10.12
CA GLU A 714 -13.13 -23.90 -10.86
C GLU A 714 -12.29 -24.79 -9.96
N ILE A 715 -12.55 -26.09 -9.99
CA ILE A 715 -11.73 -27.11 -9.33
C ILE A 715 -10.71 -27.62 -10.34
N GLY A 716 -9.47 -27.80 -9.91
CA GLY A 716 -8.42 -28.24 -10.81
C GLY A 716 -7.24 -28.89 -10.12
N LEU A 717 -6.39 -29.47 -10.95
CA LEU A 717 -5.16 -30.13 -10.54
C LEU A 717 -3.96 -29.25 -10.91
N VAL A 718 -3.03 -29.13 -9.96
CA VAL A 718 -1.75 -28.46 -10.16
C VAL A 718 -0.65 -29.51 -10.10
N ASP A 719 0.10 -29.63 -11.19
CA ASP A 719 1.29 -30.46 -11.26
C ASP A 719 2.43 -29.78 -10.49
N VAL A 720 3.00 -30.45 -9.51
CA VAL A 720 4.04 -29.86 -8.65
C VAL A 720 5.35 -29.65 -9.42
N GLU A 721 5.68 -30.51 -10.38
CA GLU A 721 6.90 -30.37 -11.20
C GLU A 721 6.76 -29.24 -12.21
N ARG A 722 5.70 -29.28 -12.99
CA ARG A 722 5.49 -28.40 -14.15
C ARG A 722 4.85 -27.07 -13.76
N GLY A 723 4.12 -27.04 -12.64
CA GLY A 723 3.16 -25.99 -12.36
C GLY A 723 1.99 -26.00 -13.34
N GLY A 724 1.20 -24.94 -13.31
CA GLY A 724 -0.01 -24.79 -14.11
C GLY A 724 -1.26 -25.32 -13.40
N PHE A 725 -2.43 -25.03 -13.97
CA PHE A 725 -3.73 -25.39 -13.41
C PHE A 725 -4.58 -26.05 -14.50
N ALA A 726 -4.92 -27.31 -14.31
CA ALA A 726 -5.79 -28.09 -15.19
C ALA A 726 -7.20 -28.17 -14.58
N PRO A 727 -8.21 -27.49 -15.14
CA PRO A 727 -9.58 -27.55 -14.61
C PRO A 727 -10.20 -28.93 -14.83
N ILE A 728 -10.91 -29.44 -13.83
CA ILE A 728 -11.63 -30.72 -13.86
C ILE A 728 -13.11 -30.60 -13.49
N GLY A 729 -13.52 -29.45 -12.94
CA GLY A 729 -14.89 -29.22 -12.52
C GLY A 729 -15.11 -27.81 -12.00
N THR A 730 -16.29 -27.55 -11.47
CA THR A 730 -16.66 -26.28 -10.84
C THR A 730 -17.36 -26.52 -9.52
N SER A 731 -17.38 -25.51 -8.66
CA SER A 731 -18.16 -25.50 -7.44
C SER A 731 -18.78 -24.14 -7.18
N ARG A 732 -20.00 -24.13 -6.62
CA ARG A 732 -20.64 -22.95 -6.03
C ARG A 732 -20.69 -22.99 -4.50
N ALA A 733 -20.12 -24.02 -3.89
CA ALA A 733 -20.07 -24.22 -2.44
C ALA A 733 -18.64 -24.07 -1.95
N TRP A 734 -18.21 -22.83 -1.70
CA TRP A 734 -16.86 -22.51 -1.27
C TRP A 734 -16.83 -21.30 -0.32
N SER A 735 -15.75 -21.17 0.45
CA SER A 735 -15.50 -20.05 1.36
C SER A 735 -14.06 -19.57 1.27
N TRP A 736 -13.77 -18.34 1.71
CA TRP A 736 -12.42 -17.74 1.60
C TRP A 736 -11.36 -18.50 2.41
N GLN A 737 -11.76 -19.10 3.53
CA GLN A 737 -10.82 -19.75 4.45
C GLN A 737 -10.65 -21.23 4.13
N GLN A 738 -11.72 -21.92 3.71
CA GLN A 738 -11.71 -23.39 3.56
C GLN A 738 -11.83 -23.85 2.10
N GLY A 739 -12.10 -22.93 1.17
CA GLY A 739 -12.42 -23.27 -0.20
C GLY A 739 -13.63 -24.23 -0.27
N PRO A 740 -13.70 -25.05 -1.32
CA PRO A 740 -14.73 -26.08 -1.46
C PRO A 740 -14.42 -27.38 -0.72
N MET A 741 -13.47 -27.38 0.23
CA MET A 741 -12.96 -28.59 0.90
C MET A 741 -12.51 -29.69 -0.08
N ALA A 742 -11.92 -29.27 -1.21
CA ALA A 742 -11.36 -30.19 -2.19
C ALA A 742 -10.20 -31.00 -1.57
N GLN A 743 -10.32 -32.33 -1.57
CA GLN A 743 -9.36 -33.24 -0.92
C GLN A 743 -9.35 -34.63 -1.59
N TRP A 744 -8.17 -35.22 -1.67
CA TRP A 744 -7.93 -36.55 -2.23
C TRP A 744 -8.39 -37.65 -1.27
N LEU A 745 -8.95 -38.72 -1.84
CA LEU A 745 -9.06 -39.98 -1.14
C LEU A 745 -7.66 -40.65 -1.04
N PRO A 746 -7.47 -41.58 -0.09
CA PRO A 746 -6.20 -42.27 0.14
C PRO A 746 -5.62 -43.03 -1.07
N ASP A 747 -6.41 -43.25 -2.12
CA ASP A 747 -6.02 -43.96 -3.33
C ASP A 747 -5.35 -43.07 -4.41
N ASP A 748 -5.20 -41.76 -4.15
CA ASP A 748 -4.64 -40.75 -5.07
C ASP A 748 -5.31 -40.70 -6.46
N ARG A 749 -6.51 -41.29 -6.59
CA ARG A 749 -7.27 -41.35 -7.84
C ARG A 749 -8.55 -40.56 -7.73
N HIS A 750 -9.23 -40.67 -6.61
CA HIS A 750 -10.50 -40.00 -6.39
C HIS A 750 -10.30 -38.68 -5.64
N LEU A 751 -10.92 -37.62 -6.15
CA LEU A 751 -10.92 -36.29 -5.57
C LEU A 751 -12.36 -35.91 -5.24
N VAL A 752 -12.60 -35.50 -3.99
CA VAL A 752 -13.90 -35.00 -3.56
C VAL A 752 -13.86 -33.50 -3.36
N TRP A 753 -14.91 -32.78 -3.75
CA TRP A 753 -15.14 -31.37 -3.39
C TRP A 753 -16.62 -31.09 -3.13
N ASN A 754 -16.90 -30.09 -2.32
CA ASN A 754 -18.28 -29.66 -2.05
C ASN A 754 -18.81 -28.81 -3.19
N ASP A 755 -20.10 -28.96 -3.51
CA ASP A 755 -20.80 -28.20 -4.53
C ASP A 755 -22.24 -27.89 -4.09
N ARG A 756 -22.91 -27.01 -4.84
CA ARG A 756 -24.31 -26.64 -4.60
C ARG A 756 -25.16 -27.07 -5.78
N GLN A 757 -26.17 -27.89 -5.51
CA GLN A 757 -27.10 -28.40 -6.51
C GLN A 757 -28.47 -27.73 -6.37
N ARG A 758 -28.95 -27.13 -7.46
CA ARG A 758 -30.32 -26.63 -7.57
C ARG A 758 -31.28 -27.80 -7.65
N ASP A 759 -32.38 -27.74 -6.90
CA ASP A 759 -33.44 -28.72 -7.00
C ASP A 759 -34.34 -28.39 -8.19
N GLY A 760 -34.39 -29.27 -9.20
CA GLY A 760 -35.06 -29.02 -10.48
C GLY A 760 -36.59 -29.22 -10.47
N ALA A 761 -37.21 -29.55 -9.34
CA ALA A 761 -38.59 -30.06 -9.30
C ALA A 761 -39.65 -29.06 -8.81
N THR A 762 -39.29 -27.96 -8.14
CA THR A 762 -40.24 -26.91 -7.73
C THR A 762 -39.44 -25.69 -7.25
N PRO A 763 -39.94 -24.45 -7.40
CA PRO A 763 -39.38 -23.30 -6.68
C PRO A 763 -39.69 -23.50 -5.18
N ALA A 764 -38.84 -24.27 -4.51
CA ALA A 764 -38.95 -24.49 -3.08
C ALA A 764 -38.58 -23.19 -2.35
N PRO A 765 -39.36 -22.76 -1.35
CA PRO A 765 -39.09 -21.52 -0.60
C PRO A 765 -37.82 -21.54 0.26
N GLU A 766 -37.03 -22.62 0.26
CA GLU A 766 -35.95 -22.86 1.23
C GLU A 766 -34.51 -22.88 0.68
N GLY A 767 -34.27 -22.76 -0.64
CA GLY A 767 -32.91 -22.68 -1.23
C GLY A 767 -32.30 -24.00 -1.72
N ASP A 768 -31.04 -23.96 -2.17
CA ASP A 768 -30.33 -25.08 -2.83
C ASP A 768 -29.77 -26.13 -1.84
N ALA A 769 -29.52 -27.35 -2.31
CA ALA A 769 -28.85 -28.40 -1.54
C ALA A 769 -27.32 -28.30 -1.64
N PHE A 770 -26.61 -28.37 -0.50
CA PHE A 770 -25.17 -28.64 -0.52
C PHE A 770 -24.91 -30.13 -0.64
N VAL A 771 -24.05 -30.49 -1.58
CA VAL A 771 -23.66 -31.86 -1.95
C VAL A 771 -22.13 -31.94 -2.01
N ALA A 772 -21.60 -33.13 -2.26
CA ALA A 772 -20.20 -33.28 -2.68
C ALA A 772 -20.12 -33.99 -4.03
N ARG A 773 -19.09 -33.69 -4.81
CA ARG A 773 -18.76 -34.33 -6.08
C ARG A 773 -17.55 -35.22 -5.84
N LEU A 774 -17.71 -36.52 -6.07
CA LEU A 774 -16.61 -37.48 -6.05
C LEU A 774 -16.20 -37.75 -7.50
N HIS A 775 -15.00 -37.33 -7.84
CA HIS A 775 -14.47 -37.40 -9.20
C HIS A 775 -13.33 -38.39 -9.29
N ASP A 776 -13.39 -39.28 -10.28
CA ASP A 776 -12.32 -40.19 -10.63
C ASP A 776 -11.42 -39.56 -11.69
N THR A 777 -10.19 -39.21 -11.32
CA THR A 777 -9.24 -38.56 -12.24
C THR A 777 -8.69 -39.49 -13.33
N GLY A 778 -8.86 -40.80 -13.19
CA GLY A 778 -8.47 -41.78 -14.21
C GLY A 778 -9.51 -41.94 -15.32
N THR A 779 -10.80 -41.86 -14.97
CA THR A 779 -11.90 -42.01 -15.95
C THR A 779 -12.56 -40.70 -16.35
N GLY A 780 -12.36 -39.63 -15.57
CA GLY A 780 -13.03 -38.34 -15.72
C GLY A 780 -14.50 -38.35 -15.26
N THR A 781 -14.98 -39.44 -14.67
CA THR A 781 -16.37 -39.56 -14.21
C THR A 781 -16.58 -38.89 -12.86
N THR A 782 -17.77 -38.33 -12.64
CA THR A 782 -18.14 -37.65 -11.39
C THR A 782 -19.46 -38.17 -10.86
N ARG A 783 -19.45 -38.65 -9.61
CA ARG A 783 -20.64 -39.00 -8.83
C ARG A 783 -21.00 -37.89 -7.84
N THR A 784 -22.29 -37.74 -7.56
CA THR A 784 -22.78 -36.81 -6.53
C THR A 784 -23.09 -37.55 -5.23
N LEU A 785 -22.58 -37.03 -4.12
CA LEU A 785 -22.84 -37.48 -2.77
C LEU A 785 -23.93 -36.59 -2.14
N PRO A 786 -24.82 -37.16 -1.31
CA PRO A 786 -26.03 -36.46 -0.83
C PRO A 786 -25.76 -35.32 0.17
N ARG A 787 -24.53 -35.20 0.69
CA ARG A 787 -24.12 -34.18 1.67
C ARG A 787 -22.70 -33.68 1.38
N PRO A 788 -22.33 -32.47 1.83
CA PRO A 788 -20.95 -31.99 1.71
C PRO A 788 -20.02 -32.83 2.58
N VAL A 789 -18.78 -33.01 2.14
CA VAL A 789 -17.69 -33.64 2.89
C VAL A 789 -16.92 -32.56 3.65
N TYR A 790 -16.76 -32.76 4.96
CA TYR A 790 -15.91 -31.94 5.81
C TYR A 790 -14.57 -32.65 6.09
N ALA A 791 -14.61 -33.91 6.53
CA ALA A 791 -13.40 -34.70 6.78
C ALA A 791 -13.57 -36.14 6.28
N LEU A 792 -12.55 -36.66 5.59
CA LEU A 792 -12.49 -38.07 5.19
C LEU A 792 -12.02 -38.96 6.35
N THR A 793 -12.52 -40.18 6.39
CA THR A 793 -11.92 -41.26 7.21
C THR A 793 -10.54 -41.63 6.64
N PRO A 794 -9.58 -42.08 7.47
CA PRO A 794 -8.25 -42.51 7.00
C PRO A 794 -8.30 -43.62 5.94
N SER A 795 -9.32 -44.49 5.97
CA SER A 795 -9.55 -45.54 4.98
C SER A 795 -10.12 -45.02 3.66
N GLY A 796 -10.68 -43.80 3.63
CA GLY A 796 -11.36 -43.24 2.46
C GLY A 796 -12.72 -43.85 2.16
N THR A 797 -13.27 -44.69 3.06
CA THR A 797 -14.56 -45.38 2.84
C THR A 797 -15.76 -44.58 3.35
N GLY A 798 -15.55 -43.66 4.28
CA GLY A 798 -16.57 -42.77 4.83
C GLY A 798 -16.10 -41.33 5.00
N ALA A 799 -17.05 -40.44 5.27
CA ALA A 799 -16.81 -39.03 5.51
C ALA A 799 -17.72 -38.45 6.59
N LEU A 800 -17.20 -37.47 7.33
CA LEU A 800 -17.99 -36.59 8.20
C LEU A 800 -18.54 -35.41 7.40
N SER A 801 -19.78 -35.02 7.72
CA SER A 801 -20.49 -33.90 7.11
C SER A 801 -21.07 -32.99 8.19
N LEU A 802 -21.01 -31.68 7.95
CA LEU A 802 -21.57 -30.63 8.80
C LEU A 802 -22.58 -29.77 8.02
N ASN A 803 -23.42 -29.02 8.73
CA ASN A 803 -24.36 -28.09 8.13
C ASN A 803 -23.66 -26.78 7.69
N MET A 804 -23.21 -26.75 6.43
CA MET A 804 -22.48 -25.62 5.87
C MET A 804 -23.33 -24.36 5.70
N ALA A 805 -24.66 -24.50 5.54
CA ALA A 805 -25.58 -23.35 5.53
C ALA A 805 -25.64 -22.72 6.93
N ARG A 806 -25.83 -23.53 7.98
CA ARG A 806 -25.80 -23.06 9.37
C ARG A 806 -24.49 -22.37 9.73
N LEU A 807 -23.37 -22.92 9.26
CA LEU A 807 -22.05 -22.35 9.47
C LEU A 807 -21.86 -20.99 8.77
N ASP A 808 -22.48 -20.77 7.60
CA ASP A 808 -22.37 -19.49 6.87
C ASP A 808 -23.01 -18.35 7.65
N HIS A 809 -24.23 -18.57 8.16
CA HIS A 809 -24.93 -17.59 8.99
C HIS A 809 -24.24 -17.37 10.34
N ALA A 810 -23.78 -18.45 11.00
CA ALA A 810 -23.21 -18.35 12.35
C ALA A 810 -21.76 -17.85 12.36
N ARG A 811 -20.99 -18.14 11.30
CA ARG A 811 -19.57 -17.78 11.15
C ARG A 811 -19.24 -17.53 9.67
N PRO A 812 -19.66 -16.36 9.12
CA PRO A 812 -19.39 -16.00 7.75
C PRO A 812 -17.90 -16.16 7.39
N GLY A 813 -17.62 -16.77 6.24
CA GLY A 813 -16.25 -16.97 5.71
C GLY A 813 -15.68 -18.36 5.92
N TYR A 814 -16.41 -19.23 6.64
CA TYR A 814 -16.13 -20.66 6.77
C TYR A 814 -17.23 -21.52 6.14
N GLY A 815 -18.51 -21.12 6.29
CA GLY A 815 -19.65 -21.77 5.65
C GLY A 815 -19.84 -21.41 4.17
N TYR A 816 -20.92 -21.92 3.57
CA TYR A 816 -21.24 -21.73 2.15
C TYR A 816 -22.55 -20.96 1.96
N THR A 817 -22.55 -20.00 1.03
CA THR A 817 -23.70 -19.14 0.76
C THR A 817 -24.77 -19.83 -0.10
N GLY A 818 -26.04 -19.46 0.12
CA GLY A 818 -27.17 -19.86 -0.73
C GLY A 818 -27.72 -21.27 -0.52
N GLY A 819 -27.37 -21.94 0.59
CA GLY A 819 -27.90 -23.26 0.93
C GLY A 819 -29.10 -23.23 1.86
N ARG A 820 -29.94 -24.26 1.75
CA ARG A 820 -31.10 -24.48 2.62
C ARG A 820 -30.73 -25.03 3.99
N GLY A 821 -31.68 -24.96 4.93
CA GLY A 821 -31.61 -25.71 6.18
C GLY A 821 -30.62 -25.15 7.20
N ALA A 822 -30.34 -23.85 7.20
CA ALA A 822 -29.46 -23.22 8.18
C ALA A 822 -29.98 -23.34 9.63
N LYS A 823 -31.31 -23.43 9.82
CA LYS A 823 -31.96 -23.70 11.12
C LYS A 823 -31.56 -22.75 12.26
N ILE A 824 -31.26 -21.49 11.92
CA ILE A 824 -30.67 -20.50 12.84
C ILE A 824 -31.59 -20.09 13.99
N GLY A 825 -32.92 -20.10 13.78
CA GLY A 825 -33.90 -19.78 14.81
C GLY A 825 -34.11 -20.86 15.88
N SER A 826 -33.48 -22.03 15.72
CA SER A 826 -33.60 -23.16 16.66
C SER A 826 -32.34 -23.25 17.52
N ASN A 827 -32.52 -23.21 18.85
CA ASN A 827 -31.45 -23.13 19.85
C ASN A 827 -30.40 -24.24 19.64
N ALA A 828 -30.73 -25.48 20.02
CA ALA A 828 -29.96 -26.69 19.73
C ALA A 828 -30.87 -27.75 19.07
N CYS A 829 -30.73 -27.96 17.76
CA CYS A 829 -31.55 -28.91 16.99
C CYS A 829 -31.18 -30.37 17.30
N ALA A 830 -32.18 -31.25 17.46
CA ALA A 830 -31.95 -32.69 17.59
C ALA A 830 -31.70 -33.38 16.23
N ASP A 831 -32.10 -32.74 15.13
CA ASP A 831 -32.05 -33.26 13.76
C ASP A 831 -30.97 -32.56 12.89
N ASP A 832 -29.98 -31.94 13.54
CA ASP A 832 -28.81 -31.35 12.91
C ASP A 832 -27.58 -31.56 13.79
N GLY A 833 -26.40 -31.66 13.18
CA GLY A 833 -25.16 -31.96 13.89
C GLY A 833 -24.06 -32.52 13.00
N VAL A 834 -23.28 -33.45 13.55
CA VAL A 834 -22.24 -34.20 12.83
C VAL A 834 -22.86 -35.45 12.21
N TRP A 835 -22.76 -35.55 10.90
CA TRP A 835 -23.27 -36.67 10.12
C TRP A 835 -22.11 -37.55 9.63
N TYR A 836 -22.32 -38.86 9.61
CA TYR A 836 -21.46 -39.80 8.91
C TYR A 836 -22.12 -40.23 7.60
N MET A 837 -21.33 -40.29 6.54
CA MET A 837 -21.75 -40.69 5.21
C MET A 837 -20.81 -41.76 4.68
N ASP A 838 -21.39 -42.88 4.23
CA ASP A 838 -20.68 -43.89 3.47
C ASP A 838 -20.38 -43.34 2.06
N LEU A 839 -19.14 -43.52 1.61
CA LEU A 839 -18.72 -43.09 0.28
C LEU A 839 -18.91 -44.19 -0.75
N ALA A 840 -19.13 -45.45 -0.40
CA ALA A 840 -19.37 -46.52 -1.36
C ALA A 840 -20.62 -46.25 -2.23
N GLU A 841 -20.61 -46.77 -3.46
CA GLU A 841 -21.81 -46.74 -4.29
C GLU A 841 -22.89 -47.66 -3.71
N GLY A 842 -24.11 -47.15 -3.53
CA GLY A 842 -25.17 -47.87 -2.83
C GLY A 842 -24.96 -48.00 -1.32
N GLY A 843 -24.02 -47.24 -0.74
CA GLY A 843 -23.78 -47.19 0.70
C GLY A 843 -24.99 -46.75 1.52
N ALA A 844 -24.94 -46.99 2.83
CA ALA A 844 -26.03 -46.63 3.74
C ALA A 844 -26.33 -45.11 3.70
N PRO A 845 -27.60 -44.69 3.90
CA PRO A 845 -27.94 -43.28 3.94
C PRO A 845 -27.18 -42.55 5.06
N PRO A 846 -26.87 -41.24 4.91
CA PRO A 846 -26.17 -40.48 5.94
C PRO A 846 -26.86 -40.59 7.31
N ARG A 847 -26.07 -40.89 8.34
CA ARG A 847 -26.55 -41.05 9.72
C ARG A 847 -26.08 -39.89 10.60
N LEU A 848 -26.97 -39.33 11.40
CA LEU A 848 -26.61 -38.33 12.41
C LEU A 848 -25.90 -39.05 13.57
N VAL A 849 -24.64 -38.69 13.82
CA VAL A 849 -23.78 -39.33 14.82
C VAL A 849 -23.76 -38.54 16.13
N LEU A 850 -23.71 -37.21 16.02
CA LEU A 850 -23.76 -36.31 17.17
C LEU A 850 -24.65 -35.11 16.85
N SER A 851 -25.83 -35.01 17.50
CA SER A 851 -26.74 -33.87 17.34
C SER A 851 -26.27 -32.65 18.13
N LEU A 852 -26.66 -31.45 17.69
CA LEU A 852 -26.41 -30.21 18.42
C LEU A 852 -27.09 -30.22 19.79
N ALA A 853 -28.30 -30.77 19.89
CA ALA A 853 -29.03 -30.93 21.15
C ALA A 853 -28.22 -31.73 22.18
N ARG A 854 -27.76 -32.93 21.80
CA ARG A 854 -26.96 -33.80 22.68
C ARG A 854 -25.64 -33.14 23.09
N ALA A 855 -24.95 -32.48 22.17
CA ALA A 855 -23.69 -31.82 22.48
C ALA A 855 -23.85 -30.58 23.39
N ALA A 856 -24.92 -29.80 23.19
CA ALA A 856 -25.23 -28.66 24.05
C ALA A 856 -25.62 -29.09 25.48
N GLU A 857 -26.41 -30.15 25.61
CA GLU A 857 -26.75 -30.74 26.91
C GLU A 857 -25.51 -31.29 27.63
N PHE A 858 -24.69 -32.06 26.91
CA PHE A 858 -23.43 -32.60 27.42
C PHE A 858 -22.47 -31.50 27.92
N LEU A 859 -22.37 -30.39 27.18
CA LEU A 859 -21.61 -29.21 27.60
C LEU A 859 -22.21 -28.62 28.89
N ALA A 860 -23.52 -28.36 28.91
CA ALA A 860 -24.19 -27.74 30.06
C ALA A 860 -23.97 -28.53 31.35
N GLU A 861 -24.00 -29.86 31.31
CA GLU A 861 -23.74 -30.74 32.47
C GLU A 861 -22.31 -30.63 33.04
N ARG A 862 -21.36 -30.12 32.24
CA ARG A 862 -19.95 -29.97 32.60
C ARG A 862 -19.56 -28.53 32.93
N LEU A 863 -20.45 -27.57 32.72
CA LEU A 863 -20.24 -26.19 33.16
C LEU A 863 -20.42 -26.10 34.69
N PRO A 864 -19.59 -25.33 35.42
CA PRO A 864 -19.83 -25.03 36.84
C PRO A 864 -21.17 -24.31 37.06
N GLU A 865 -21.83 -24.53 38.20
CA GLU A 865 -22.85 -23.58 38.68
C GLU A 865 -22.11 -22.32 39.16
N PRO A 866 -22.40 -21.07 38.72
CA PRO A 866 -23.64 -20.53 38.10
C PRO A 866 -23.63 -20.42 36.57
N GLU A 867 -22.53 -20.78 35.91
CA GLU A 867 -22.40 -20.67 34.46
C GLU A 867 -23.38 -21.61 33.73
N ARG A 868 -23.60 -22.80 34.28
CA ARG A 868 -24.61 -23.75 33.81
C ARG A 868 -26.01 -23.14 33.81
N ALA A 869 -26.43 -22.53 34.92
CA ALA A 869 -27.71 -21.86 35.04
C ALA A 869 -27.85 -20.73 34.00
N ALA A 870 -26.83 -19.89 33.84
CA ALA A 870 -26.81 -18.83 32.83
C ALA A 870 -26.87 -19.39 31.41
N HIS A 871 -26.13 -20.46 31.11
CA HIS A 871 -26.09 -21.10 29.80
C HIS A 871 -27.44 -21.74 29.44
N ARG A 872 -28.12 -22.38 30.40
CA ARG A 872 -29.46 -22.95 30.20
C ARG A 872 -30.56 -21.90 30.07
N ALA A 873 -30.46 -20.78 30.78
CA ALA A 873 -31.40 -19.67 30.67
C ALA A 873 -31.23 -18.87 29.36
N GLY A 874 -30.02 -18.83 28.81
CA GLY A 874 -29.70 -18.11 27.59
C GLY A 874 -30.29 -18.76 26.33
N ARG A 875 -30.74 -17.91 25.39
CA ARG A 875 -31.09 -18.34 24.03
C ARG A 875 -29.84 -18.30 23.16
N HIS A 876 -29.34 -19.47 22.79
CA HIS A 876 -28.13 -19.60 22.00
C HIS A 876 -28.43 -20.05 20.56
N ALA A 877 -27.50 -19.85 19.65
CA ALA A 877 -27.45 -20.54 18.38
C ALA A 877 -26.18 -21.39 18.39
N TYR A 878 -26.33 -22.72 18.48
CA TYR A 878 -25.18 -23.63 18.44
C TYR A 878 -24.82 -24.03 17.01
N TRP A 879 -23.55 -24.32 16.74
CA TRP A 879 -23.13 -24.94 15.49
C TRP A 879 -21.84 -25.73 15.66
N PHE A 880 -21.59 -26.65 14.72
CA PHE A 880 -20.33 -27.37 14.65
C PHE A 880 -19.39 -26.77 13.61
N ASN A 881 -18.09 -26.79 13.89
CA ASN A 881 -17.04 -26.56 12.90
C ASN A 881 -15.78 -27.38 13.22
N HIS A 882 -14.84 -27.43 12.27
CA HIS A 882 -13.52 -28.05 12.45
C HIS A 882 -13.56 -29.54 12.84
N ALA A 883 -14.40 -30.34 12.17
CA ALA A 883 -14.42 -31.79 12.36
C ALA A 883 -13.17 -32.47 11.77
N LYS A 884 -12.59 -33.44 12.48
CA LYS A 884 -11.42 -34.24 12.06
C LYS A 884 -11.49 -35.65 12.60
N VAL A 885 -11.17 -36.64 11.78
CA VAL A 885 -11.15 -38.06 12.19
C VAL A 885 -9.77 -38.42 12.75
N SER A 886 -9.74 -39.27 13.79
CA SER A 886 -8.50 -39.80 14.37
C SER A 886 -7.73 -40.66 13.35
N PRO A 887 -6.40 -40.80 13.47
CA PRO A 887 -5.58 -41.57 12.53
C PRO A 887 -5.98 -43.04 12.40
N ASP A 888 -6.52 -43.65 13.45
CA ASP A 888 -7.04 -45.03 13.45
C ASP A 888 -8.47 -45.16 12.90
N GLY A 889 -9.13 -44.04 12.60
CA GLY A 889 -10.47 -44.00 12.05
C GLY A 889 -11.57 -44.39 13.03
N ARG A 890 -11.34 -44.40 14.34
CA ARG A 890 -12.36 -44.80 15.34
C ARG A 890 -13.14 -43.64 15.92
N ARG A 891 -12.48 -42.49 16.09
CA ARG A 891 -13.02 -41.31 16.78
C ARG A 891 -12.89 -40.07 15.90
N PHE A 892 -13.56 -39.00 16.31
CA PHE A 892 -13.42 -37.70 15.68
C PHE A 892 -13.42 -36.60 16.73
N THR A 893 -12.74 -35.48 16.43
CA THR A 893 -12.89 -34.23 17.16
C THR A 893 -13.74 -33.26 16.36
N VAL A 894 -14.53 -32.43 17.04
CA VAL A 894 -15.32 -31.36 16.45
C VAL A 894 -15.44 -30.21 17.44
N LYS A 895 -15.59 -28.98 16.94
CA LYS A 895 -15.89 -27.83 17.81
C LYS A 895 -17.36 -27.56 17.88
N LEU A 896 -17.89 -27.55 19.09
CA LEU A 896 -19.20 -26.98 19.39
C LEU A 896 -19.01 -25.50 19.73
N ARG A 897 -19.71 -24.63 19.01
CA ARG A 897 -19.69 -23.18 19.23
C ARG A 897 -21.10 -22.67 19.48
N TRP A 898 -21.19 -21.54 20.15
CA TRP A 898 -22.46 -20.88 20.43
C TRP A 898 -22.32 -19.36 20.46
N ARG A 899 -23.42 -18.66 20.14
CA ARG A 899 -23.61 -17.21 20.37
C ARG A 899 -25.02 -16.98 20.85
N GLY A 900 -25.32 -15.79 21.37
CA GLY A 900 -26.71 -15.38 21.57
C GLY A 900 -27.49 -15.47 20.25
N ALA A 901 -28.75 -15.92 20.30
CA ALA A 901 -29.54 -16.27 19.11
C ALA A 901 -29.75 -15.11 18.11
N GLY A 902 -29.59 -13.85 18.54
CA GLY A 902 -29.62 -12.68 17.65
C GLY A 902 -28.28 -12.36 16.97
N PHE A 903 -27.20 -13.08 17.27
CA PHE A 903 -25.82 -12.76 16.87
C PHE A 903 -25.37 -11.33 17.23
N GLU A 904 -26.04 -10.71 18.21
CA GLU A 904 -25.72 -9.41 18.77
C GLU A 904 -24.48 -9.53 19.68
N GLY A 905 -23.56 -8.56 19.60
CA GLY A 905 -22.33 -8.53 20.39
C GLY A 905 -21.10 -9.15 19.72
N GLY A 906 -19.91 -8.81 20.25
CA GLY A 906 -18.61 -9.24 19.72
C GLY A 906 -18.40 -10.76 19.78
N TRP A 907 -17.74 -11.30 18.75
CA TRP A 907 -17.33 -12.71 18.70
C TRP A 907 -15.96 -12.91 19.35
N THR A 908 -15.81 -13.92 20.20
CA THR A 908 -14.52 -14.29 20.80
C THR A 908 -14.18 -15.76 20.60
N GLY A 909 -12.89 -16.10 20.63
CA GLY A 909 -12.42 -17.49 20.54
C GLY A 909 -12.93 -18.41 21.66
N LEU A 910 -13.31 -17.81 22.80
CA LEU A 910 -13.78 -18.47 24.02
C LEU A 910 -15.23 -18.97 23.93
N GLN A 911 -16.00 -18.52 22.93
CA GLN A 911 -17.37 -18.95 22.66
C GLN A 911 -17.38 -20.31 21.90
N GLY A 912 -16.76 -21.32 22.50
CA GLY A 912 -16.69 -22.66 21.93
C GLY A 912 -15.90 -23.65 22.78
N VAL A 913 -16.17 -24.93 22.57
CA VAL A 913 -15.44 -26.06 23.13
C VAL A 913 -15.03 -27.04 22.03
N SER A 914 -13.94 -27.77 22.27
CA SER A 914 -13.62 -28.96 21.48
C SER A 914 -14.19 -30.19 22.15
N LEU A 915 -14.85 -31.04 21.36
CA LEU A 915 -15.38 -32.33 21.77
C LEU A 915 -14.67 -33.44 20.99
N THR A 916 -14.62 -34.64 21.55
CA THR A 916 -14.29 -35.89 20.86
C THR A 916 -15.43 -36.89 21.00
N CYS A 917 -15.64 -37.75 20.01
CA CYS A 917 -16.72 -38.75 20.00
C CYS A 917 -16.36 -39.91 19.08
N GLY A 918 -16.88 -41.10 19.35
CA GLY A 918 -16.79 -42.25 18.45
C GLY A 918 -17.58 -42.03 17.16
N LEU A 919 -17.13 -42.63 16.04
CA LEU A 919 -17.89 -42.59 14.78
C LEU A 919 -19.23 -43.36 14.85
N ASP A 920 -19.38 -44.26 15.81
CA ASP A 920 -20.65 -44.88 16.17
C ASP A 920 -21.61 -43.89 16.85
N GLY A 921 -21.08 -42.85 17.49
CA GLY A 921 -21.81 -41.84 18.25
C GLY A 921 -21.63 -41.97 19.74
N GLU A 922 -20.85 -42.93 20.23
CA GLU A 922 -20.65 -43.14 21.67
C GLU A 922 -19.43 -42.39 22.20
N ASP A 923 -19.18 -42.51 23.50
CA ASP A 923 -17.95 -42.04 24.16
C ASP A 923 -17.62 -40.55 23.92
N LEU A 924 -18.64 -39.69 24.05
CA LEU A 924 -18.50 -38.24 23.94
C LEU A 924 -17.66 -37.70 25.11
N ALA A 925 -16.62 -36.91 24.80
CA ALA A 925 -15.73 -36.29 25.79
C ALA A 925 -15.52 -34.80 25.49
N LEU A 926 -15.24 -34.02 26.55
CA LEU A 926 -14.89 -32.60 26.46
C LEU A 926 -13.37 -32.47 26.52
N VAL A 927 -12.76 -31.96 25.45
CA VAL A 927 -11.30 -31.77 25.40
C VAL A 927 -10.90 -30.51 26.16
N ALA A 928 -11.35 -29.35 25.69
CA ALA A 928 -11.01 -28.07 26.30
C ALA A 928 -11.94 -26.96 25.82
N ARG A 929 -11.97 -25.88 26.60
CA ARG A 929 -12.68 -24.63 26.26
C ARG A 929 -11.79 -23.71 25.46
N GLY A 930 -12.37 -22.89 24.58
CA GLY A 930 -11.63 -21.82 23.90
C GLY A 930 -10.43 -22.30 23.08
N THR A 931 -10.56 -23.39 22.33
CA THR A 931 -9.44 -23.91 21.53
C THR A 931 -9.38 -23.29 20.13
N SER A 932 -8.24 -23.37 19.46
CA SER A 932 -8.01 -23.18 18.00
C SER A 932 -7.07 -24.26 17.43
N HIS A 933 -7.16 -24.51 16.12
CA HIS A 933 -6.29 -25.46 15.39
C HIS A 933 -6.12 -26.85 16.03
N VAL A 934 -7.21 -27.41 16.56
CA VAL A 934 -7.20 -28.74 17.19
C VAL A 934 -6.95 -29.81 16.14
N MET A 935 -6.02 -30.70 16.40
CA MET A 935 -5.59 -31.78 15.52
C MET A 935 -5.28 -33.02 16.36
N TRP A 936 -5.41 -34.19 15.75
CA TRP A 936 -4.89 -35.43 16.31
C TRP A 936 -3.37 -35.48 16.14
N HIS A 937 -2.65 -35.80 17.22
CA HIS A 937 -1.24 -36.18 17.17
C HIS A 937 -1.11 -37.66 16.77
N ASP A 938 -1.87 -38.51 17.46
CA ASP A 938 -1.98 -39.94 17.27
C ASP A 938 -3.43 -40.40 17.55
N ALA A 939 -3.68 -41.69 17.73
CA ALA A 939 -5.02 -42.21 18.02
C ALA A 939 -5.55 -41.86 19.42
N GLU A 940 -4.67 -41.45 20.33
CA GLU A 940 -4.96 -41.24 21.76
C GLU A 940 -4.76 -39.78 22.18
N ARG A 941 -4.06 -38.94 21.40
CA ARG A 941 -3.68 -37.58 21.79
C ARG A 941 -4.05 -36.55 20.75
N LEU A 942 -4.42 -35.37 21.23
CA LEU A 942 -4.66 -34.18 20.43
C LEU A 942 -3.71 -33.05 20.86
N TYR A 943 -3.43 -32.15 19.94
CA TYR A 943 -2.83 -30.85 20.26
C TYR A 943 -3.69 -29.71 19.72
N PHE A 944 -3.59 -28.56 20.36
CA PHE A 944 -4.33 -27.36 20.00
C PHE A 944 -3.72 -26.11 20.62
N TRP A 945 -4.12 -24.95 20.11
CA TRP A 945 -3.89 -23.68 20.76
C TRP A 945 -5.00 -23.37 21.77
N HIS A 946 -4.64 -23.08 23.03
CA HIS A 946 -5.57 -22.72 24.09
C HIS A 946 -5.69 -21.20 24.19
N GLN A 947 -6.83 -20.62 23.76
CA GLN A 947 -6.98 -19.17 23.59
C GLN A 947 -6.91 -18.40 24.90
N ALA A 948 -7.46 -18.95 25.99
CA ALA A 948 -7.46 -18.27 27.28
C ALA A 948 -6.08 -18.21 27.92
N GLU A 949 -5.24 -19.21 27.64
CA GLU A 949 -3.92 -19.35 28.27
C GLU A 949 -2.78 -18.95 27.33
N ASN A 950 -3.10 -18.68 26.06
CA ASN A 950 -2.13 -18.30 25.04
C ASN A 950 -0.98 -19.31 24.92
N ALA A 951 -1.32 -20.60 24.95
CA ALA A 951 -0.37 -21.71 24.99
C ALA A 951 -0.71 -22.81 23.98
N PHE A 952 0.33 -23.49 23.48
CA PHE A 952 0.20 -24.71 22.69
C PHE A 952 0.14 -25.91 23.65
N VAL A 953 -0.95 -26.68 23.57
CA VAL A 953 -1.27 -27.73 24.55
C VAL A 953 -1.42 -29.06 23.82
N THR A 954 -0.88 -30.12 24.42
CA THR A 954 -1.17 -31.52 24.07
C THR A 954 -1.95 -32.18 25.20
N MET A 955 -2.93 -33.01 24.83
CA MET A 955 -3.84 -33.65 25.77
C MET A 955 -4.26 -35.03 25.26
N ARG A 956 -4.39 -35.99 26.17
CA ARG A 956 -4.96 -37.30 25.85
C ARG A 956 -6.48 -37.18 25.65
N ASP A 957 -7.00 -37.89 24.66
CA ASP A 957 -8.43 -38.16 24.54
C ASP A 957 -8.81 -39.20 25.61
N ALA A 958 -9.32 -38.72 26.74
CA ALA A 958 -9.78 -39.57 27.83
C ALA A 958 -11.27 -39.33 28.07
N VAL A 959 -12.02 -40.44 28.12
CA VAL A 959 -13.47 -40.42 28.28
C VAL A 959 -13.79 -40.53 29.77
N PRO A 960 -14.47 -39.57 30.42
CA PRO A 960 -14.92 -38.25 29.94
C PRO A 960 -14.02 -37.07 30.35
N GLU A 961 -12.95 -37.30 31.12
CA GLU A 961 -12.05 -36.28 31.65
C GLU A 961 -10.59 -36.64 31.34
N ALA A 962 -9.83 -35.64 30.86
CA ALA A 962 -8.42 -35.76 30.58
C ALA A 962 -7.61 -35.17 31.74
N GLU A 963 -6.79 -36.00 32.38
CA GLU A 963 -5.89 -35.59 33.47
C GLU A 963 -4.45 -35.29 32.98
N ASP A 964 -4.10 -35.74 31.77
CA ASP A 964 -2.77 -35.61 31.18
C ASP A 964 -2.69 -34.41 30.21
N ARG A 965 -2.26 -33.26 30.74
CA ARG A 965 -2.01 -32.04 29.97
C ARG A 965 -0.52 -31.72 29.93
N GLU A 966 0.00 -31.44 28.73
CA GLU A 966 1.37 -30.98 28.51
C GLU A 966 1.39 -29.68 27.69
N GLU A 967 2.35 -28.81 27.95
CA GLU A 967 2.64 -27.61 27.15
C GLU A 967 3.99 -27.79 26.43
N PRO A 968 4.00 -28.49 25.29
CA PRO A 968 5.25 -28.69 24.57
C PRO A 968 5.65 -27.38 23.90
N PHE A 969 6.93 -27.02 24.04
CA PHE A 969 7.57 -25.89 23.35
C PHE A 969 6.99 -24.49 23.66
N PRO A 970 6.81 -24.10 24.94
CA PRO A 970 6.17 -22.84 25.33
C PRO A 970 6.89 -21.60 24.78
N ASP A 971 8.21 -21.67 24.60
CA ASP A 971 9.02 -20.56 24.09
C ASP A 971 9.10 -20.50 22.55
N LEU A 972 8.69 -21.57 21.84
CA LEU A 972 8.82 -21.67 20.38
C LEU A 972 7.49 -21.41 19.66
N ILE A 973 6.40 -21.99 20.17
CA ILE A 973 5.06 -21.80 19.62
C ILE A 973 4.32 -20.81 20.51
N THR A 974 4.61 -19.53 20.30
CA THR A 974 4.08 -18.41 21.11
C THR A 974 2.80 -17.80 20.53
N GLY A 975 2.25 -18.40 19.47
CA GLY A 975 1.06 -17.90 18.79
C GLY A 975 0.21 -19.01 18.17
N ASN A 976 -0.97 -18.59 17.70
CA ASN A 976 -1.97 -19.48 17.11
C ASN A 976 -1.60 -19.89 15.67
N VAL A 977 -0.74 -20.89 15.51
CA VAL A 977 -0.16 -21.32 14.21
C VAL A 977 -0.97 -22.42 13.52
N HIS A 978 -0.79 -22.60 12.20
CA HIS A 978 -1.24 -23.82 11.50
C HIS A 978 -0.09 -24.82 11.42
N ILE A 979 -0.17 -25.89 12.22
CA ILE A 979 0.88 -26.91 12.32
C ILE A 979 0.45 -28.24 11.69
N ARG A 980 1.39 -28.93 11.04
CA ARG A 980 1.24 -30.27 10.45
C ARG A 980 2.48 -31.12 10.69
N HIS A 981 2.31 -32.35 11.18
CA HIS A 981 3.39 -33.33 11.25
C HIS A 981 3.78 -33.85 9.86
N ILE A 982 5.04 -34.23 9.71
CA ILE A 982 5.53 -34.94 8.53
C ILE A 982 5.18 -36.43 8.68
N PRO A 983 4.35 -37.02 7.77
CA PRO A 983 3.85 -38.38 7.94
C PRO A 983 4.92 -39.45 8.14
N ASP A 984 6.00 -39.44 7.35
CA ASP A 984 7.06 -40.46 7.42
C ASP A 984 8.08 -40.17 8.53
N ALA A 985 7.97 -39.01 9.18
CA ALA A 985 8.85 -38.55 10.25
C ALA A 985 8.06 -37.73 11.28
N PRO A 986 7.15 -38.33 12.07
CA PRO A 986 6.16 -37.60 12.88
C PRO A 986 6.76 -36.75 14.02
N HIS A 987 8.03 -36.97 14.35
CA HIS A 987 8.80 -36.07 15.25
C HIS A 987 9.08 -34.70 14.62
N LEU A 988 9.03 -34.60 13.29
CA LEU A 988 9.13 -33.33 12.58
C LEU A 988 7.73 -32.75 12.31
N ALA A 989 7.62 -31.43 12.45
CA ALA A 989 6.41 -30.70 12.11
C ALA A 989 6.73 -29.42 11.34
N VAL A 990 5.82 -28.98 10.48
CA VAL A 990 5.89 -27.69 9.79
C VAL A 990 4.76 -26.80 10.29
N TYR A 991 5.03 -25.53 10.50
CA TYR A 991 4.00 -24.55 10.84
C TYR A 991 4.23 -23.18 10.19
N ASP A 992 3.16 -22.40 10.04
CA ASP A 992 3.23 -21.01 9.60
C ASP A 992 3.08 -20.01 10.76
N THR A 993 3.43 -18.74 10.54
CA THR A 993 3.21 -17.64 11.51
C THR A 993 2.10 -16.70 11.02
N PRO A 994 0.82 -17.13 11.03
CA PRO A 994 -0.27 -16.42 10.38
C PRO A 994 -0.59 -15.09 11.08
N TYR A 995 -1.55 -14.34 10.54
CA TYR A 995 -2.00 -13.04 11.08
C TYR A 995 -1.00 -11.89 10.97
N ALA A 996 -0.05 -11.99 10.04
CA ALA A 996 0.96 -10.98 9.74
C ALA A 996 1.07 -10.75 8.23
N GLU A 997 1.65 -9.61 7.82
CA GLU A 997 1.92 -9.33 6.40
C GLU A 997 3.15 -10.09 5.87
N GLU A 998 4.05 -10.46 6.79
CA GLU A 998 5.15 -11.39 6.56
C GLU A 998 4.87 -12.68 7.33
N ILE A 999 4.75 -13.79 6.60
CA ILE A 999 4.44 -15.10 7.19
C ILE A 999 5.62 -16.02 6.94
N ASP A 1000 6.17 -16.57 8.01
CA ASP A 1000 7.25 -17.56 7.97
C ASP A 1000 6.68 -18.97 7.87
N VAL A 1001 7.40 -19.86 7.19
CA VAL A 1001 7.23 -21.32 7.27
C VAL A 1001 8.39 -21.87 8.09
N ILE A 1002 8.09 -22.57 9.18
CA ILE A 1002 9.08 -23.08 10.14
C ILE A 1002 8.99 -24.60 10.18
N LEU A 1003 10.15 -25.26 10.17
CA LEU A 1003 10.32 -26.67 10.49
C LEU A 1003 10.72 -26.80 11.96
N LEU A 1004 10.03 -27.66 12.71
CA LEU A 1004 10.29 -28.00 14.10
C LEU A 1004 10.72 -29.46 14.20
N ASP A 1005 11.84 -29.74 14.87
CA ASP A 1005 12.16 -31.06 15.40
C ASP A 1005 11.72 -31.15 16.86
N GLN A 1006 10.69 -31.96 17.11
CA GLN A 1006 10.12 -32.09 18.45
C GLN A 1006 11.00 -32.89 19.42
N LYS A 1007 12.02 -33.63 18.93
CA LYS A 1007 12.94 -34.35 19.81
C LYS A 1007 13.98 -33.43 20.42
N SER A 1008 14.53 -32.52 19.62
CA SER A 1008 15.55 -31.57 20.09
C SER A 1008 14.97 -30.23 20.53
N GLY A 1009 13.77 -29.87 20.04
CA GLY A 1009 13.22 -28.52 20.17
C GLY A 1009 13.81 -27.52 19.18
N ASP A 1010 14.58 -27.97 18.19
CA ASP A 1010 15.19 -27.08 17.21
C ASP A 1010 14.16 -26.59 16.18
N THR A 1011 14.27 -25.33 15.79
CA THR A 1011 13.46 -24.74 14.72
C THR A 1011 14.32 -24.20 13.59
N THR A 1012 13.84 -24.35 12.36
CA THR A 1012 14.47 -23.78 11.16
C THR A 1012 13.41 -23.04 10.34
N ARG A 1013 13.58 -21.73 10.16
CA ARG A 1013 12.74 -20.96 9.23
C ARG A 1013 13.11 -21.32 7.80
N LEU A 1014 12.21 -22.00 7.09
CA LEU A 1014 12.41 -22.49 5.71
C LEU A 1014 12.24 -21.39 4.67
N ALA A 1015 11.24 -20.51 4.83
CA ALA A 1015 11.00 -19.39 3.93
C ALA A 1015 10.17 -18.30 4.62
N ARG A 1016 10.24 -17.07 4.09
CA ARG A 1016 9.35 -15.94 4.45
C ARG A 1016 8.57 -15.45 3.25
N PHE A 1017 7.25 -15.40 3.36
CA PHE A 1017 6.35 -14.87 2.34
C PHE A 1017 5.83 -13.49 2.76
N GLY A 1018 6.05 -12.48 1.91
CA GLY A 1018 5.59 -11.10 2.15
C GLY A 1018 4.36 -10.74 1.33
N GLY A 1019 3.76 -9.59 1.65
CA GLY A 1019 2.63 -9.01 0.90
C GLY A 1019 1.26 -9.54 1.31
N HIS A 1020 1.15 -10.13 2.51
CA HIS A 1020 -0.10 -10.71 3.01
C HIS A 1020 -1.02 -9.66 3.65
N ALA A 1021 -1.58 -8.77 2.81
CA ALA A 1021 -2.51 -7.73 3.24
C ALA A 1021 -3.95 -8.02 2.76
N PRO A 1022 -4.99 -7.90 3.62
CA PRO A 1022 -4.89 -7.62 5.05
C PRO A 1022 -4.39 -8.84 5.85
N PRO A 1023 -3.66 -8.64 6.96
CA PRO A 1023 -3.17 -9.73 7.80
C PRO A 1023 -4.28 -10.41 8.61
N LYS A 1024 -5.41 -9.73 8.85
CA LYS A 1024 -6.54 -10.24 9.63
C LYS A 1024 -7.86 -10.08 8.86
N GLY A 1025 -8.91 -10.74 9.33
CA GLY A 1025 -10.25 -10.73 8.73
C GLY A 1025 -10.49 -11.90 7.78
N ALA A 1026 -11.62 -11.84 7.07
CA ALA A 1026 -12.11 -12.97 6.26
C ALA A 1026 -11.36 -13.13 4.93
N PHE A 1027 -10.84 -12.03 4.37
CA PHE A 1027 -10.08 -12.04 3.11
C PHE A 1027 -8.60 -12.33 3.31
N ARG A 1028 -8.12 -12.46 4.56
CA ARG A 1028 -6.72 -12.75 4.85
C ARG A 1028 -6.30 -14.07 4.20
N CYS A 1029 -5.04 -14.15 3.80
CA CYS A 1029 -4.44 -15.36 3.27
C CYS A 1029 -3.41 -15.88 4.28
N ASP A 1030 -3.77 -16.93 5.01
CA ASP A 1030 -2.80 -17.72 5.76
C ASP A 1030 -2.07 -18.67 4.80
N LEU A 1031 -0.85 -19.11 5.12
CA LEU A 1031 -0.07 -19.95 4.19
C LEU A 1031 -0.60 -21.38 4.11
N HIS A 1032 -1.12 -21.88 5.23
CA HIS A 1032 -1.70 -23.22 5.34
C HIS A 1032 -0.72 -24.32 4.84
N PRO A 1033 0.46 -24.47 5.46
CA PRO A 1033 1.50 -25.37 4.95
C PRO A 1033 1.05 -26.83 4.96
N VAL A 1034 1.25 -27.52 3.83
CA VAL A 1034 0.94 -28.94 3.67
C VAL A 1034 2.20 -29.70 3.23
N PRO A 1035 2.83 -30.49 4.13
CA PRO A 1035 4.03 -31.26 3.80
C PRO A 1035 3.69 -32.50 2.97
N SER A 1036 4.61 -32.92 2.09
CA SER A 1036 4.63 -34.27 1.51
C SER A 1036 4.93 -35.32 2.58
N PRO A 1037 4.63 -36.61 2.34
CA PRO A 1037 4.91 -37.68 3.32
C PRO A 1037 6.34 -37.68 3.85
N ASP A 1038 7.32 -37.47 2.96
CA ASP A 1038 8.76 -37.41 3.27
C ASP A 1038 9.24 -36.04 3.81
N GLY A 1039 8.37 -35.03 3.82
CA GLY A 1039 8.72 -33.65 4.18
C GLY A 1039 9.72 -32.97 3.22
N GLY A 1040 9.95 -33.55 2.04
CA GLY A 1040 10.81 -32.97 1.00
C GLY A 1040 10.15 -31.79 0.27
N ARG A 1041 8.82 -31.70 0.32
CA ARG A 1041 8.01 -30.65 -0.29
C ARG A 1041 7.00 -30.09 0.70
N ILE A 1042 6.75 -28.79 0.63
CA ILE A 1042 5.70 -28.12 1.42
C ILE A 1042 4.92 -27.21 0.48
N ILE A 1043 3.62 -27.45 0.36
CA ILE A 1043 2.71 -26.63 -0.44
C ILE A 1043 2.14 -25.51 0.43
N VAL A 1044 2.08 -24.29 -0.12
CA VAL A 1044 1.47 -23.13 0.53
C VAL A 1044 0.65 -22.30 -0.46
N THR A 1045 -0.33 -21.56 0.06
CA THR A 1045 -1.05 -20.51 -0.68
C THR A 1045 -0.55 -19.13 -0.24
N SER A 1046 -0.08 -18.29 -1.16
CA SER A 1046 0.50 -16.99 -0.82
C SER A 1046 0.03 -15.84 -1.72
N LEU A 1047 0.06 -14.62 -1.16
CA LEU A 1047 -0.20 -13.35 -1.85
C LEU A 1047 1.06 -12.69 -2.42
N SER A 1048 2.23 -13.32 -2.33
CA SER A 1048 3.52 -12.69 -2.67
C SER A 1048 3.59 -12.15 -4.11
N ASP A 1049 2.82 -12.69 -5.05
CA ASP A 1049 2.77 -12.19 -6.43
C ASP A 1049 1.80 -11.01 -6.66
N GLY A 1050 1.09 -10.60 -5.61
CA GLY A 1050 0.03 -9.60 -5.59
C GLY A 1050 -1.39 -10.17 -5.59
N GLY A 1051 -1.57 -11.49 -5.63
CA GLY A 1051 -2.85 -12.19 -5.45
C GLY A 1051 -2.63 -13.65 -5.04
N ARG A 1052 -3.69 -14.38 -4.67
CA ARG A 1052 -3.53 -15.78 -4.20
C ARG A 1052 -2.98 -16.67 -5.30
N GLN A 1053 -1.84 -17.30 -5.05
CA GLN A 1053 -1.25 -18.33 -5.89
C GLN A 1053 -0.65 -19.44 -5.02
N LEU A 1054 -0.52 -20.61 -5.63
CA LEU A 1054 0.16 -21.77 -5.04
C LEU A 1054 1.67 -21.73 -5.24
N TYR A 1055 2.39 -22.14 -4.20
CA TYR A 1055 3.83 -22.27 -4.17
C TYR A 1055 4.23 -23.62 -3.56
N VAL A 1056 5.42 -24.08 -3.91
CA VAL A 1056 6.09 -25.22 -3.29
C VAL A 1056 7.43 -24.77 -2.72
N LEU A 1057 7.71 -25.16 -1.48
CA LEU A 1057 9.05 -25.22 -0.92
C LEU A 1057 9.57 -26.63 -1.18
N GLU A 1058 10.74 -26.77 -1.79
CA GLU A 1058 11.34 -28.06 -2.13
C GLU A 1058 12.79 -28.10 -1.62
N LYS A 1059 13.19 -29.21 -1.00
CA LYS A 1059 14.61 -29.45 -0.67
C LYS A 1059 15.41 -29.50 -1.97
N ALA A 1060 16.51 -28.77 -2.03
CA ALA A 1060 17.45 -28.86 -3.14
C ALA A 1060 18.08 -30.26 -3.17
N ALA A 1061 18.22 -30.84 -4.36
CA ALA A 1061 19.00 -32.06 -4.52
C ALA A 1061 20.44 -31.79 -4.08
N ALA A 1062 21.00 -32.69 -3.27
CA ALA A 1062 22.36 -32.61 -2.75
C ALA A 1062 23.41 -32.68 -3.88
#